data_AF-A0A7M1QUP3-F1
#
_entry.id   AF-A0A7M1QUP3-F1
#
_cell.length_a   1.000
_cell.length_b   1.000
_cell.length_c   1.000
_cell.angle_alpha   90.00
_cell.angle_beta   90.00
_cell.angle_gamma   90.00
#
_symmetry.space_group_name_H-M   'P 1'
#
loop_
_entity.id
_entity.type
_entity.pdbx_description
1 polymer ?
#
loop_
_entity_poly.entity_id
_entity_poly.type
_entity_poly.pdbx_seq_one_letter_code
_entity_poly.pdbx_strand_id
1 'polypeptide(L)'
;MTRRARRWLIAAAASALVASGLTASPAFAQDEPLTTAPAAKERGADQPTVDISQTDMTERLALAERKDGEIYYRIPAITATPGGDLIVAFDERPLSANDPGKKAVRGFNGQDWFTGMKARNIATWKNGEDSPNPNSIKQWRLKKGSTKWEDDGYVCKGNPVGDWSKINGCSDPSYVVDWETGKIFNFHVRSYEAGIQESQRGNDETSRKVIQVEVSTSTDDGHNWENKIITATVTPDKNVAWRFAASGQGIQIRNGEHAGRLVQQFTRTHKHGEAQQAFSLYSDNGGETWTAGKPIGTEMDENKVVERSDGSLLMSSRDRLGKNRIRWQAESFDGGQTWQNVKTVNDIVDGKTNGQPVRAFPNAKGDDPRAKVLLFANAQTLTGNNNRHKGTIWMSCDDGKTWPIHKVFNEDSTGYATITVQHDGRIGLVTEDGQGPTKELGIYYRSFGLNWLGKTCATMTAPDVEVAKAPATVDITAKIDTLGADPAGHVVVEKLPAGWTAEKTPVTKDNAGAVTVKVNVPADANDGDYDLSLRYAGDKGAVAAAAFKVKVKDTTRIAREHITDVWANSFDQVQNRQIKDAFDGDESTFWHSQWKDKSPDIANNHHIVATLDNPYDLTKITYLAPQRQEQNGSFKKYEVLTASLPEGKKCQDVTEWKSAGTGTLAYNKSAYLPLAFDAAKAKDAQCVKIHVTGEQTASVNAAAAEIRLYGEQSGIPSTELEPAIVSDGKVELDKKTVEQGSTLTITGKDFAPKEAVKVTVHSDPVTVFEGKADDKGGIVKTWTVPADFAVGTHTVRIDGAYSAAEAKFEVKKAPEAEPTKPEPTKPGVSTGSADGGTSTNSDQLEGKVIIPAIPLEPAITPKPNPTEEPKPTEEPKPTEEPKPTEEPVVEAPAPKSKLAHTGMSAETYAGAALMTLMAGAALVTLRRRQA
;
A
#
# COMPACT_ATOMS: atom_id res chain seq x y z
N MET A 1 -7.51 -5.00 45.91
CA MET A 1 -8.46 -5.49 46.93
C MET A 1 -9.66 -4.55 47.01
N THR A 2 -10.88 -5.11 47.16
CA THR A 2 -12.10 -4.53 47.78
C THR A 2 -12.57 -3.08 47.55
N ARG A 3 -13.54 -2.92 46.63
CA ARG A 3 -14.91 -2.33 46.76
C ARG A 3 -15.26 -1.30 47.88
N ARG A 4 -15.97 -0.21 47.44
CA ARG A 4 -17.00 0.64 48.13
C ARG A 4 -16.45 1.62 49.22
N ALA A 5 -17.08 2.77 49.58
CA ALA A 5 -18.44 3.32 49.35
C ALA A 5 -18.54 4.89 49.44
N ARG A 6 -19.68 5.45 48.96
CA ARG A 6 -20.52 6.65 49.40
C ARG A 6 -19.83 7.91 50.03
N ARG A 7 -20.06 9.20 49.67
CA ARG A 7 -21.21 10.07 49.22
C ARG A 7 -21.82 10.94 50.36
N TRP A 8 -22.06 12.25 50.08
CA TRP A 8 -22.82 13.30 50.85
C TRP A 8 -22.05 14.15 51.91
N LEU A 9 -22.38 15.41 52.31
CA LEU A 9 -23.39 16.43 51.90
C LEU A 9 -22.97 17.90 52.31
N ILE A 10 -23.06 18.85 51.36
CA ILE A 10 -23.41 20.32 51.37
C ILE A 10 -23.39 21.20 52.67
N ALA A 11 -22.86 22.44 52.57
CA ALA A 11 -23.51 23.76 52.86
C ALA A 11 -22.53 24.85 53.37
N ALA A 12 -22.77 26.18 53.28
CA ALA A 12 -23.44 27.07 52.30
C ALA A 12 -23.25 28.54 52.75
N ALA A 13 -23.10 29.52 51.83
CA ALA A 13 -23.32 30.95 52.09
C ALA A 13 -23.53 31.71 50.76
N ALA A 14 -24.43 32.70 50.73
CA ALA A 14 -24.88 33.38 49.51
C ALA A 14 -24.93 34.91 49.66
N SER A 15 -24.91 35.63 48.51
CA SER A 15 -25.82 36.75 48.12
C SER A 15 -25.13 37.71 47.11
N ALA A 16 -25.75 38.36 46.12
CA ALA A 16 -27.04 38.16 45.43
C ALA A 16 -27.17 39.12 44.19
N LEU A 17 -27.93 38.72 43.14
CA LEU A 17 -28.76 39.56 42.23
C LEU A 17 -28.07 40.62 41.30
N VAL A 18 -28.44 40.94 40.04
CA VAL A 18 -29.53 40.66 39.04
C VAL A 18 -28.91 40.82 37.60
N ALA A 19 -29.56 40.54 36.46
CA ALA A 19 -29.96 39.25 35.86
C ALA A 19 -30.45 39.50 34.41
N SER A 20 -29.91 38.76 33.43
CA SER A 20 -30.51 38.45 32.11
C SER A 20 -29.52 37.58 31.30
N GLY A 21 -29.87 36.46 30.68
CA GLY A 21 -31.13 35.72 30.76
C GLY A 21 -31.32 34.82 29.54
N LEU A 22 -30.76 33.60 29.53
CA LEU A 22 -31.23 32.43 28.78
C LEU A 22 -30.40 31.20 29.16
N THR A 23 -31.07 30.09 29.50
CA THR A 23 -30.47 28.87 30.04
C THR A 23 -30.08 27.90 28.94
N ALA A 24 -28.82 27.46 28.92
CA ALA A 24 -28.44 26.26 28.20
C ALA A 24 -28.93 25.01 28.95
N SER A 25 -29.66 24.15 28.27
CA SER A 25 -29.89 22.75 28.68
C SER A 25 -29.15 21.83 27.70
N PRO A 26 -28.53 20.73 28.16
CA PRO A 26 -27.90 19.77 27.27
C PRO A 26 -28.99 18.92 26.59
N ALA A 27 -29.31 19.22 25.33
CA ALA A 27 -30.08 18.32 24.50
C ALA A 27 -29.19 17.15 24.07
N PHE A 28 -29.65 15.92 24.33
CA PHE A 28 -29.19 14.78 23.55
C PHE A 28 -29.59 15.02 22.10
N ALA A 29 -28.61 15.06 21.19
CA ALA A 29 -28.91 15.00 19.77
C ALA A 29 -29.49 13.61 19.47
N GLN A 30 -30.74 13.56 19.03
CA GLN A 30 -31.29 12.37 18.37
C GLN A 30 -30.77 12.33 16.93
N ASP A 31 -30.68 11.12 16.38
CA ASP A 31 -30.37 10.94 14.96
C ASP A 31 -31.46 11.57 14.08
N GLU A 32 -31.13 12.68 13.42
CA GLU A 32 -31.90 13.20 12.29
C GLU A 32 -31.54 12.34 11.05
N PRO A 33 -32.52 11.79 10.30
CA PRO A 33 -32.24 10.96 9.14
C PRO A 33 -31.59 11.76 8.01
N LEU A 34 -30.67 11.15 7.27
CA LEU A 34 -29.99 11.79 6.12
C LEU A 34 -31.03 12.40 5.17
N THR A 35 -31.03 13.74 5.10
CA THR A 35 -31.76 14.47 4.07
C THR A 35 -31.23 14.10 2.70
N THR A 36 -32.15 13.80 1.79
CA THR A 36 -31.93 13.38 0.39
C THR A 36 -30.77 14.09 -0.30
N ALA A 37 -29.98 13.30 -1.06
CA ALA A 37 -28.85 13.78 -1.85
C ALA A 37 -29.19 15.03 -2.69
N PRO A 38 -28.27 16.00 -2.83
CA PRO A 38 -28.50 17.18 -3.66
C PRO A 38 -28.80 16.79 -5.11
N ALA A 39 -29.73 17.50 -5.74
CA ALA A 39 -29.96 17.37 -7.18
C ALA A 39 -28.65 17.61 -7.95
N ALA A 40 -28.42 16.82 -9.00
CA ALA A 40 -27.20 16.87 -9.78
C ALA A 40 -26.98 18.29 -10.37
N LYS A 41 -25.99 19.01 -9.83
CA LYS A 41 -25.39 20.16 -10.53
C LYS A 41 -24.87 19.68 -11.88
N GLU A 42 -24.95 20.56 -12.88
CA GLU A 42 -24.18 20.37 -14.11
C GLU A 42 -22.70 20.16 -13.73
N ARG A 43 -22.13 19.05 -14.18
CA ARG A 43 -20.74 18.71 -13.86
C ARG A 43 -19.83 19.71 -14.58
N GLY A 44 -18.79 20.17 -13.89
CA GLY A 44 -17.66 20.83 -14.55
C GLY A 44 -16.95 19.87 -15.51
N ALA A 45 -15.87 20.33 -16.14
CA ALA A 45 -15.13 19.52 -17.10
C ALA A 45 -14.71 18.17 -16.51
N ASP A 46 -14.95 17.07 -17.24
CA ASP A 46 -14.49 15.75 -16.81
C ASP A 46 -12.97 15.69 -16.80
N GLN A 47 -12.41 14.91 -15.86
CA GLN A 47 -10.97 14.69 -15.79
C GLN A 47 -10.44 14.02 -17.07
N PRO A 48 -9.28 14.45 -17.60
CA PRO A 48 -8.68 13.84 -18.78
C PRO A 48 -8.32 12.38 -18.52
N THR A 49 -8.43 11.56 -19.56
CA THR A 49 -8.13 10.12 -19.52
C THR A 49 -7.15 9.75 -20.62
N VAL A 50 -6.34 8.72 -20.37
CA VAL A 50 -5.37 8.19 -21.33
C VAL A 50 -6.02 7.73 -22.64
N ASP A 51 -5.37 8.05 -23.76
CA ASP A 51 -5.55 7.36 -25.05
C ASP A 51 -4.51 6.25 -25.20
N ILE A 52 -4.99 5.02 -25.36
CA ILE A 52 -4.14 3.83 -25.52
C ILE A 52 -3.53 3.70 -26.92
N SER A 53 -3.97 4.48 -27.91
CA SER A 53 -3.40 4.45 -29.26
C SER A 53 -1.94 4.94 -29.32
N GLN A 54 -1.52 5.68 -28.29
CA GLN A 54 -0.23 6.36 -28.23
C GLN A 54 0.85 5.44 -27.62
N THR A 55 1.96 5.28 -28.34
CA THR A 55 2.99 4.24 -28.08
C THR A 55 4.39 4.81 -27.82
N ASP A 56 4.57 6.12 -27.89
CA ASP A 56 5.85 6.81 -27.86
C ASP A 56 6.08 7.60 -26.57
N MET A 57 7.30 8.11 -26.40
CA MET A 57 7.65 9.15 -25.43
C MET A 57 8.39 10.25 -26.17
N THR A 58 8.04 11.50 -25.89
CA THR A 58 8.72 12.67 -26.49
C THR A 58 10.16 12.77 -26.02
N GLU A 59 10.98 13.49 -26.78
CA GLU A 59 12.30 13.92 -26.31
C GLU A 59 12.19 14.76 -25.02
N ARG A 60 13.29 14.82 -24.28
CA ARG A 60 13.42 15.61 -23.05
C ARG A 60 13.52 17.10 -23.41
N LEU A 61 12.54 17.88 -22.99
CA LEU A 61 12.55 19.34 -23.06
C LEU A 61 13.01 19.93 -21.72
N ALA A 62 13.94 20.88 -21.73
CA ALA A 62 14.24 21.67 -20.54
C ALA A 62 13.20 22.81 -20.41
N LEU A 63 12.53 22.90 -19.25
CA LEU A 63 11.70 24.05 -18.90
C LEU A 63 12.54 25.13 -18.23
N ALA A 64 13.38 24.74 -17.27
CA ALA A 64 14.30 25.67 -16.61
C ALA A 64 15.61 24.94 -16.24
N GLU A 65 16.75 25.43 -16.73
CA GLU A 65 18.07 24.91 -16.39
C GLU A 65 18.74 25.78 -15.33
N ARG A 66 19.44 25.12 -14.40
CA ARG A 66 20.19 25.78 -13.35
C ARG A 66 21.34 26.61 -13.94
N LYS A 67 21.64 27.74 -13.32
CA LYS A 67 22.79 28.59 -13.68
C LYS A 67 23.73 28.65 -12.49
N ASP A 68 24.84 27.91 -12.58
CA ASP A 68 25.79 27.75 -11.48
C ASP A 68 26.36 29.10 -11.04
N GLY A 69 26.19 29.45 -9.77
CA GLY A 69 26.57 30.75 -9.20
C GLY A 69 25.54 31.87 -9.37
N GLU A 70 24.37 31.61 -9.98
CA GLU A 70 23.27 32.57 -10.12
C GLU A 70 21.93 32.07 -9.53
N ILE A 71 21.40 30.92 -10.00
CA ILE A 71 20.06 30.43 -9.63
C ILE A 71 19.90 28.93 -9.86
N TYR A 72 19.13 28.25 -9.00
CA TYR A 72 18.78 26.84 -9.14
C TYR A 72 17.25 26.65 -9.29
N TYR A 73 16.82 25.53 -9.87
CA TYR A 73 15.41 25.18 -10.04
C TYR A 73 15.15 23.76 -9.58
N ARG A 74 14.07 23.54 -8.81
CA ARG A 74 13.77 22.26 -8.15
C ARG A 74 12.27 22.07 -7.85
N ILE A 75 11.92 20.87 -7.41
CA ILE A 75 10.63 20.49 -6.81
C ILE A 75 9.42 20.73 -7.74
N PRO A 76 9.21 19.85 -8.74
CA PRO A 76 8.14 20.02 -9.72
C PRO A 76 6.75 19.60 -9.22
N ALA A 77 5.76 20.40 -9.60
CA ALA A 77 4.33 20.12 -9.61
C ALA A 77 3.79 20.24 -11.04
N ILE A 78 2.84 19.40 -11.42
CA ILE A 78 2.18 19.41 -12.74
C ILE A 78 0.70 19.10 -12.56
N THR A 79 -0.19 19.78 -13.29
CA THR A 79 -1.59 19.35 -13.40
C THR A 79 -2.18 19.83 -14.72
N ALA A 80 -3.10 19.05 -15.30
CA ALA A 80 -3.99 19.53 -16.35
C ALA A 80 -5.05 20.46 -15.72
N THR A 81 -5.43 21.50 -16.45
CA THR A 81 -6.44 22.48 -15.99
C THR A 81 -7.83 22.16 -16.55
N PRO A 82 -8.92 22.62 -15.91
CA PRO A 82 -10.27 22.50 -16.45
C PRO A 82 -10.46 23.19 -17.82
N GLY A 83 -9.74 24.28 -18.09
CA GLY A 83 -9.71 24.99 -19.37
C GLY A 83 -9.06 24.22 -20.52
N GLY A 84 -8.29 23.16 -20.21
CA GLY A 84 -7.68 22.27 -21.18
C GLY A 84 -6.16 22.39 -21.32
N ASP A 85 -5.54 23.29 -20.56
CA ASP A 85 -4.10 23.54 -20.56
C ASP A 85 -3.36 22.57 -19.63
N LEU A 86 -2.04 22.62 -19.68
CA LEU A 86 -1.16 21.97 -18.73
C LEU A 86 -0.31 23.04 -18.03
N ILE A 87 -0.34 23.07 -16.69
CA ILE A 87 0.47 23.99 -15.88
C ILE A 87 1.51 23.22 -15.06
N VAL A 88 2.70 23.80 -14.95
CA VAL A 88 3.83 23.25 -14.21
C VAL A 88 4.35 24.32 -13.27
N ALA A 89 4.47 23.99 -11.99
CA ALA A 89 5.07 24.85 -10.97
C ALA A 89 6.34 24.23 -10.41
N PHE A 90 7.30 25.06 -10.02
CA PHE A 90 8.55 24.62 -9.39
C PHE A 90 9.20 25.74 -8.59
N ASP A 91 10.09 25.37 -7.67
CA ASP A 91 10.93 26.31 -6.95
C ASP A 91 11.92 26.99 -7.91
N GLU A 92 11.90 28.32 -7.92
CA GLU A 92 13.01 29.18 -8.32
C GLU A 92 13.82 29.54 -7.07
N ARG A 93 15.06 29.06 -7.00
CA ARG A 93 15.91 29.11 -5.80
C ARG A 93 17.08 30.09 -5.99
N PRO A 94 16.95 31.36 -5.54
CA PRO A 94 17.97 32.38 -5.71
C PRO A 94 19.19 32.15 -4.82
N LEU A 95 20.37 32.61 -5.26
CA LEU A 95 21.62 32.59 -4.51
C LEU A 95 21.99 33.98 -3.95
N SER A 96 22.42 34.05 -2.69
CA SER A 96 22.98 35.23 -2.03
C SER A 96 24.38 35.56 -2.55
N ALA A 97 24.71 36.84 -2.73
CA ALA A 97 25.96 37.28 -3.34
C ALA A 97 27.23 36.85 -2.57
N ASN A 98 27.21 36.85 -1.24
CA ASN A 98 28.42 36.69 -0.41
C ASN A 98 28.53 35.32 0.29
N ASP A 99 27.98 34.23 -0.26
CA ASP A 99 28.25 32.89 0.27
C ASP A 99 29.58 32.32 -0.27
N PRO A 100 30.63 32.19 0.57
CA PRO A 100 31.91 31.63 0.16
C PRO A 100 31.84 30.12 -0.20
N GLY A 101 30.77 29.42 0.18
CA GLY A 101 30.59 27.99 -0.11
C GLY A 101 30.05 27.70 -1.51
N LYS A 102 29.25 28.61 -2.08
CA LYS A 102 28.56 28.40 -3.39
C LYS A 102 29.15 29.22 -4.54
N LYS A 103 30.15 30.08 -4.30
CA LYS A 103 30.81 30.93 -5.31
C LYS A 103 29.81 31.75 -6.17
N ALA A 104 28.80 32.33 -5.53
CA ALA A 104 27.83 33.17 -6.25
C ALA A 104 28.57 34.36 -6.90
N VAL A 105 28.41 34.55 -8.22
CA VAL A 105 29.20 35.53 -8.98
C VAL A 105 28.64 36.94 -8.81
N ARG A 106 27.31 37.05 -8.65
CA ARG A 106 26.58 38.31 -8.52
C ARG A 106 25.51 38.29 -7.42
N GLY A 107 24.99 37.13 -7.06
CA GLY A 107 23.80 36.98 -6.25
C GLY A 107 22.52 37.47 -6.94
N PHE A 108 21.36 37.02 -6.49
CA PHE A 108 20.08 37.42 -7.06
C PHE A 108 19.86 38.91 -6.81
N ASN A 109 19.80 39.70 -7.89
CA ASN A 109 19.72 41.16 -7.86
C ASN A 109 20.79 41.86 -6.98
N GLY A 110 21.99 41.27 -6.86
CA GLY A 110 23.09 41.85 -6.07
C GLY A 110 22.88 41.83 -4.55
N GLN A 111 21.86 41.13 -4.05
CA GLN A 111 21.53 41.12 -2.62
C GLN A 111 22.38 40.11 -1.83
N ASP A 112 22.70 40.47 -0.59
CA ASP A 112 23.31 39.58 0.39
C ASP A 112 22.43 39.46 1.63
N TRP A 113 21.80 38.30 1.79
CA TRP A 113 21.10 37.90 3.01
C TRP A 113 21.94 36.95 3.88
N PHE A 114 22.92 36.28 3.28
CA PHE A 114 23.72 35.21 3.89
C PHE A 114 24.71 35.70 4.96
N THR A 115 25.38 36.84 4.77
CA THR A 115 26.29 37.37 5.82
C THR A 115 25.53 37.71 7.10
N GLY A 116 24.29 38.20 6.97
CA GLY A 116 23.39 38.42 8.10
C GLY A 116 22.98 37.13 8.84
N MET A 117 23.00 35.97 8.16
CA MET A 117 22.60 34.67 8.72
C MET A 117 23.68 34.10 9.64
N LYS A 118 24.94 34.15 9.19
CA LYS A 118 26.09 33.74 10.02
C LYS A 118 26.20 34.57 11.29
N ALA A 119 25.95 35.89 11.22
CA ALA A 119 25.99 36.77 12.38
C ALA A 119 24.95 36.44 13.48
N ARG A 120 23.89 35.67 13.15
CA ARG A 120 22.85 35.24 14.10
C ARG A 120 22.96 33.76 14.52
N ASN A 121 24.09 33.12 14.20
CA ASN A 121 24.39 31.73 14.55
C ASN A 121 23.39 30.69 13.99
N ILE A 122 22.69 31.02 12.89
CA ILE A 122 21.80 30.07 12.18
C ILE A 122 22.67 29.21 11.26
N ALA A 123 23.41 28.27 11.85
CA ALA A 123 24.46 27.48 11.21
C ALA A 123 23.96 26.50 10.12
N THR A 124 22.64 26.37 9.95
CA THR A 124 21.98 25.41 9.05
C THR A 124 21.41 26.03 7.78
N TRP A 125 21.36 27.37 7.66
CA TRP A 125 20.83 28.04 6.47
C TRP A 125 21.77 27.81 5.28
N LYS A 126 21.26 27.21 4.20
CA LYS A 126 22.04 26.91 2.99
C LYS A 126 21.53 27.72 1.81
N ASN A 127 22.46 28.24 1.03
CA ASN A 127 22.20 29.14 -0.08
C ASN A 127 21.74 28.36 -1.33
N GLY A 128 20.57 28.72 -1.88
CA GLY A 128 19.96 28.05 -3.05
C GLY A 128 19.38 26.66 -2.79
N GLU A 129 19.24 26.26 -1.51
CA GLU A 129 18.63 24.99 -1.13
C GLU A 129 17.13 25.16 -0.79
N ASP A 130 16.58 24.24 -0.01
CA ASP A 130 15.20 24.27 0.47
C ASP A 130 14.92 25.50 1.36
N SER A 131 13.66 25.70 1.77
CA SER A 131 13.30 26.67 2.81
C SER A 131 14.22 26.51 4.05
N PRO A 132 14.75 27.62 4.61
CA PRO A 132 14.24 28.99 4.49
C PRO A 132 14.91 29.86 3.42
N ASN A 133 15.58 29.30 2.41
CA ASN A 133 16.03 30.10 1.26
C ASN A 133 14.83 30.90 0.67
N PRO A 134 15.00 32.18 0.26
CA PRO A 134 13.90 33.04 -0.20
C PRO A 134 13.41 32.68 -1.62
N ASN A 135 13.00 31.42 -1.78
CA ASN A 135 12.53 30.80 -3.00
C ASN A 135 11.22 31.43 -3.48
N SER A 136 10.95 31.31 -4.78
CA SER A 136 9.65 31.62 -5.38
C SER A 136 9.09 30.36 -6.05
N ILE A 137 7.77 30.27 -6.20
CA ILE A 137 7.13 29.22 -6.99
C ILE A 137 6.82 29.81 -8.37
N LYS A 138 7.65 29.43 -9.34
CA LYS A 138 7.56 29.83 -10.75
C LYS A 138 6.50 28.95 -11.44
N GLN A 139 5.72 29.54 -12.36
CA GLN A 139 4.75 28.78 -13.17
C GLN A 139 5.10 28.86 -14.66
N TRP A 140 4.93 27.73 -15.34
CA TRP A 140 5.05 27.55 -16.79
C TRP A 140 3.75 26.91 -17.31
N ARG A 141 3.29 27.33 -18.49
CA ARG A 141 2.04 26.86 -19.11
C ARG A 141 2.28 26.31 -20.51
N LEU A 142 1.66 25.19 -20.82
CA LEU A 142 1.49 24.65 -22.17
C LEU A 142 0.01 24.74 -22.53
N LYS A 143 -0.33 25.65 -23.45
CA LYS A 143 -1.70 25.85 -23.90
C LYS A 143 -2.23 24.64 -24.67
N LYS A 144 -3.53 24.36 -24.57
CA LYS A 144 -4.20 23.27 -25.31
C LYS A 144 -3.85 23.32 -26.82
N GLY A 145 -3.28 22.24 -27.33
CA GLY A 145 -2.86 22.12 -28.74
C GLY A 145 -1.56 22.86 -29.11
N SER A 146 -0.89 23.50 -28.15
CA SER A 146 0.46 24.04 -28.33
C SER A 146 1.52 22.96 -28.11
N THR A 147 2.70 23.15 -28.72
CA THR A 147 3.94 22.43 -28.39
C THR A 147 4.97 23.31 -27.68
N LYS A 148 4.65 24.59 -27.49
CA LYS A 148 5.52 25.60 -26.87
C LYS A 148 5.02 25.94 -25.48
N TRP A 149 5.93 25.83 -24.52
CA TRP A 149 5.73 26.32 -23.16
C TRP A 149 5.96 27.82 -23.08
N GLU A 150 5.20 28.48 -22.22
CA GLU A 150 5.26 29.92 -21.95
C GLU A 150 5.50 30.16 -20.45
N ASP A 151 6.20 31.25 -20.11
CA ASP A 151 6.30 31.76 -18.75
C ASP A 151 4.92 32.31 -18.32
N ASP A 152 4.33 31.71 -17.29
CA ASP A 152 3.00 32.06 -16.76
C ASP A 152 3.12 32.70 -15.37
N GLY A 153 4.23 33.38 -15.10
CA GLY A 153 4.43 34.19 -13.91
C GLY A 153 4.87 33.39 -12.67
N TYR A 154 4.19 33.63 -11.55
CA TYR A 154 4.50 33.07 -10.23
C TYR A 154 3.21 32.78 -9.48
N VAL A 155 3.12 31.59 -8.87
CA VAL A 155 2.07 31.24 -7.91
C VAL A 155 2.29 32.04 -6.61
N CYS A 156 3.53 32.00 -6.10
CA CYS A 156 3.96 32.73 -4.93
C CYS A 156 5.37 33.26 -5.17
N LYS A 157 5.59 34.56 -4.88
CA LYS A 157 6.88 35.22 -5.10
C LYS A 157 7.59 35.46 -3.77
N GLY A 158 8.79 34.91 -3.63
CA GLY A 158 9.68 35.18 -2.50
C GLY A 158 10.23 36.60 -2.52
N ASN A 159 10.78 37.03 -1.39
CA ASN A 159 11.40 38.34 -1.23
C ASN A 159 12.88 38.20 -0.80
N PRO A 160 13.81 38.00 -1.76
CA PRO A 160 15.24 37.79 -1.51
C PRO A 160 15.93 39.11 -1.17
N VAL A 161 15.74 39.60 0.06
CA VAL A 161 16.34 40.85 0.57
C VAL A 161 17.18 40.61 1.82
N GLY A 162 18.23 41.40 2.00
CA GLY A 162 19.03 41.38 3.24
C GLY A 162 18.30 41.90 4.49
N ASP A 163 17.14 42.55 4.32
CA ASP A 163 16.28 42.97 5.42
C ASP A 163 15.49 41.78 5.99
N TRP A 164 16.01 41.28 7.10
CA TRP A 164 15.45 40.24 7.94
C TRP A 164 13.99 40.37 8.35
N SER A 165 13.45 41.58 8.43
CA SER A 165 12.03 41.79 8.76
C SER A 165 11.12 41.56 7.54
N LYS A 166 11.68 41.63 6.33
CA LYS A 166 10.98 41.57 5.05
C LYS A 166 11.24 40.29 4.25
N ILE A 167 12.35 39.60 4.50
CA ILE A 167 12.69 38.33 3.84
C ILE A 167 11.56 37.31 4.01
N ASN A 168 11.23 36.61 2.93
CA ASN A 168 10.31 35.49 2.88
C ASN A 168 10.61 34.62 1.64
N GLY A 169 10.12 33.39 1.65
CA GLY A 169 10.18 32.48 0.50
C GLY A 169 8.97 31.54 0.47
N CYS A 170 8.73 30.95 -0.69
CA CYS A 170 7.74 29.91 -0.91
C CYS A 170 8.42 28.72 -1.61
N SER A 171 8.18 27.49 -1.14
CA SER A 171 8.83 26.28 -1.65
C SER A 171 7.90 25.07 -1.60
N ASP A 172 8.23 24.05 -2.40
CA ASP A 172 7.58 22.73 -2.41
C ASP A 172 6.10 22.76 -2.89
N PRO A 173 5.83 23.20 -4.14
CA PRO A 173 4.48 23.30 -4.68
C PRO A 173 3.78 21.94 -4.83
N SER A 174 2.47 21.90 -4.57
CA SER A 174 1.59 20.77 -4.91
C SER A 174 0.23 21.26 -5.40
N TYR A 175 -0.20 20.83 -6.60
CA TYR A 175 -1.51 21.20 -7.13
C TYR A 175 -2.64 20.31 -6.61
N VAL A 176 -3.83 20.89 -6.44
CA VAL A 176 -5.10 20.17 -6.35
C VAL A 176 -6.12 20.89 -7.22
N VAL A 177 -6.82 20.16 -8.09
CA VAL A 177 -7.86 20.72 -8.97
C VAL A 177 -9.23 20.23 -8.51
N ASP A 178 -10.16 21.16 -8.31
CA ASP A 178 -11.57 20.87 -8.17
C ASP A 178 -12.23 20.93 -9.55
N TRP A 179 -12.53 19.76 -10.11
CA TRP A 179 -13.14 19.61 -11.43
C TRP A 179 -14.65 19.90 -11.44
N GLU A 180 -15.28 20.07 -10.28
CA GLU A 180 -16.68 20.47 -10.19
C GLU A 180 -16.85 22.00 -10.22
N THR A 181 -15.93 22.75 -9.61
CA THR A 181 -15.99 24.22 -9.57
C THR A 181 -15.00 24.92 -10.50
N GLY A 182 -14.01 24.21 -11.02
CA GLY A 182 -12.92 24.76 -11.83
C GLY A 182 -11.79 25.41 -11.02
N LYS A 183 -11.88 25.42 -9.69
CA LYS A 183 -10.83 26.00 -8.83
C LYS A 183 -9.54 25.18 -8.88
N ILE A 184 -8.40 25.87 -8.87
CA ILE A 184 -7.08 25.24 -8.74
C ILE A 184 -6.43 25.75 -7.45
N PHE A 185 -5.91 24.84 -6.65
CA PHE A 185 -5.16 25.12 -5.43
C PHE A 185 -3.69 24.76 -5.63
N ASN A 186 -2.78 25.55 -5.08
CA ASN A 186 -1.37 25.21 -4.96
C ASN A 186 -0.95 25.32 -3.49
N PHE A 187 -0.60 24.19 -2.88
CA PHE A 187 -0.12 24.12 -1.50
C PHE A 187 1.40 24.16 -1.46
N HIS A 188 1.95 24.91 -0.50
CA HIS A 188 3.39 25.01 -0.33
C HIS A 188 3.81 25.48 1.06
N VAL A 189 5.11 25.40 1.33
CA VAL A 189 5.76 26.06 2.46
C VAL A 189 5.77 27.57 2.24
N ARG A 190 5.50 28.32 3.32
CA ARG A 190 5.80 29.75 3.43
C ARG A 190 6.83 29.95 4.55
N SER A 191 8.05 30.36 4.17
CA SER A 191 9.18 30.48 5.11
C SER A 191 9.60 31.93 5.34
N TYR A 192 10.08 32.23 6.54
CA TYR A 192 10.57 33.55 6.96
C TYR A 192 11.98 33.48 7.56
N GLU A 193 12.10 33.21 8.86
CA GLU A 193 13.37 33.03 9.58
C GLU A 193 13.72 31.55 9.83
N ALA A 194 12.83 30.63 9.41
CA ALA A 194 12.97 29.21 9.65
C ALA A 194 12.43 28.33 8.51
N GLY A 195 13.18 27.29 8.18
CA GLY A 195 12.77 26.18 7.32
C GLY A 195 12.42 24.95 8.14
N ILE A 196 12.51 23.76 7.53
CA ILE A 196 12.20 22.51 8.22
C ILE A 196 13.15 22.29 9.40
N GLN A 197 14.44 22.64 9.27
CA GLN A 197 15.47 22.36 10.26
C GLN A 197 15.52 23.40 11.40
N GLU A 198 15.12 24.64 11.15
CA GLU A 198 15.13 25.72 12.15
C GLU A 198 13.78 25.92 12.85
N SER A 199 12.69 25.37 12.30
CA SER A 199 11.33 25.68 12.76
C SER A 199 11.10 25.37 14.24
N GLN A 200 10.49 26.32 14.92
CA GLN A 200 10.03 26.18 16.29
C GLN A 200 8.68 25.47 16.34
N ARG A 201 8.38 24.86 17.49
CA ARG A 201 7.05 24.29 17.75
C ARG A 201 6.00 25.39 17.78
N GLY A 202 4.88 25.13 17.13
CA GLY A 202 3.73 26.03 17.10
C GLY A 202 3.04 26.06 15.75
N ASN A 203 1.94 26.80 15.74
CA ASN A 203 1.06 27.04 14.60
C ASN A 203 0.54 28.49 14.57
N ASP A 204 1.23 29.40 15.26
CA ASP A 204 0.96 30.84 15.18
C ASP A 204 1.37 31.35 13.80
N GLU A 205 0.37 31.76 13.01
CA GLU A 205 0.51 32.19 11.62
C GLU A 205 1.26 33.54 11.49
N THR A 206 1.41 34.29 12.58
CA THR A 206 2.23 35.51 12.63
C THR A 206 3.71 35.22 12.94
N SER A 207 4.05 34.00 13.37
CA SER A 207 5.40 33.65 13.78
C SER A 207 6.34 33.47 12.59
N ARG A 208 7.38 34.31 12.53
CA ARG A 208 8.47 34.19 11.55
C ARG A 208 9.38 32.97 11.79
N LYS A 209 9.27 32.31 12.94
CA LYS A 209 10.14 31.18 13.36
C LYS A 209 9.47 29.80 13.26
N VAL A 210 8.22 29.77 12.78
CA VAL A 210 7.47 28.55 12.47
C VAL A 210 7.49 28.41 10.94
N ILE A 211 7.87 27.25 10.41
CA ILE A 211 7.67 27.00 8.97
C ILE A 211 6.17 26.92 8.70
N GLN A 212 5.63 27.91 7.97
CA GLN A 212 4.20 28.06 7.73
C GLN A 212 3.77 27.24 6.51
N VAL A 213 2.47 26.96 6.40
CA VAL A 213 1.84 26.43 5.19
C VAL A 213 0.96 27.50 4.58
N GLU A 214 1.13 27.74 3.29
CA GLU A 214 0.30 28.65 2.50
C GLU A 214 -0.41 27.84 1.40
N VAL A 215 -1.65 28.23 1.11
CA VAL A 215 -2.40 27.75 -0.05
C VAL A 215 -2.70 28.95 -0.94
N SER A 216 -2.32 28.83 -2.21
CA SER A 216 -2.74 29.73 -3.28
C SER A 216 -3.98 29.17 -3.94
N THR A 217 -5.00 29.99 -4.18
CA THR A 217 -6.21 29.61 -4.90
C THR A 217 -6.35 30.44 -6.18
N SER A 218 -6.61 29.76 -7.30
CA SER A 218 -6.99 30.37 -8.57
C SER A 218 -8.44 29.99 -8.91
N THR A 219 -9.17 30.95 -9.46
CA THR A 219 -10.53 30.81 -10.01
C THR A 219 -10.58 31.07 -11.51
N ASP A 220 -9.41 31.26 -12.15
CA ASP A 220 -9.22 31.68 -13.54
C ASP A 220 -8.22 30.78 -14.27
N ASP A 221 -8.41 29.46 -14.13
CA ASP A 221 -7.61 28.41 -14.78
C ASP A 221 -6.11 28.45 -14.47
N GLY A 222 -5.73 28.97 -13.30
CA GLY A 222 -4.35 29.05 -12.82
C GLY A 222 -3.60 30.32 -13.20
N HIS A 223 -4.25 31.34 -13.79
CA HIS A 223 -3.55 32.57 -14.20
C HIS A 223 -3.27 33.54 -13.05
N ASN A 224 -4.20 33.72 -12.10
CA ASN A 224 -4.01 34.58 -10.93
C ASN A 224 -4.27 33.80 -9.63
N TRP A 225 -3.60 34.24 -8.55
CA TRP A 225 -3.48 33.47 -7.31
C TRP A 225 -3.73 34.33 -6.06
N GLU A 226 -4.72 33.92 -5.25
CA GLU A 226 -4.97 34.47 -3.91
C GLU A 226 -4.30 33.60 -2.84
N ASN A 227 -3.46 34.20 -2.00
CA ASN A 227 -2.60 33.48 -1.05
C ASN A 227 -3.13 33.55 0.38
N LYS A 228 -3.15 32.41 1.09
CA LYS A 228 -3.60 32.32 2.48
C LYS A 228 -2.75 31.36 3.31
N ILE A 229 -2.19 31.84 4.42
CA ILE A 229 -1.57 30.99 5.44
C ILE A 229 -2.67 30.18 6.16
N ILE A 230 -2.41 28.88 6.36
CA ILE A 230 -3.35 27.90 6.92
C ILE A 230 -2.71 26.96 7.96
N THR A 231 -1.56 27.34 8.53
CA THR A 231 -0.78 26.49 9.44
C THR A 231 -1.56 26.02 10.66
N ALA A 232 -2.47 26.84 11.20
CA ALA A 232 -3.33 26.46 12.32
C ALA A 232 -4.37 25.40 11.92
N THR A 233 -4.85 25.44 10.68
CA THR A 233 -5.77 24.44 10.09
C THR A 233 -5.07 23.13 9.79
N VAL A 234 -3.87 23.18 9.19
CA VAL A 234 -3.07 22.00 8.81
C VAL A 234 -2.51 21.28 10.03
N THR A 235 -2.11 22.03 11.06
CA THR A 235 -1.60 21.48 12.32
C THR A 235 -2.20 22.21 13.53
N PRO A 236 -3.41 21.81 14.00
CA PRO A 236 -4.02 22.39 15.20
C PRO A 236 -3.22 22.10 16.49
N ASP A 237 -2.46 21.00 16.50
CA ASP A 237 -1.56 20.64 17.60
C ASP A 237 -0.32 21.55 17.61
N LYS A 238 -0.24 22.41 18.63
CA LYS A 238 0.84 23.38 18.85
C LYS A 238 2.20 22.75 19.16
N ASN A 239 2.26 21.44 19.40
CA ASN A 239 3.51 20.72 19.67
C ASN A 239 4.24 20.26 18.40
N VAL A 240 3.64 20.41 17.22
CA VAL A 240 4.30 20.11 15.94
C VAL A 240 5.46 21.09 15.72
N ALA A 241 6.66 20.55 15.54
CA ALA A 241 7.89 21.31 15.30
C ALA A 241 7.97 21.82 13.86
N TRP A 242 7.64 20.98 12.88
CA TRP A 242 7.53 21.36 11.48
C TRP A 242 6.50 20.51 10.73
N ARG A 243 6.02 21.07 9.62
CA ARG A 243 5.15 20.44 8.62
C ARG A 243 5.44 20.98 7.23
N PHE A 244 5.14 20.23 6.19
CA PHE A 244 5.13 20.69 4.79
C PHE A 244 4.16 19.87 3.95
N ALA A 245 3.67 20.46 2.85
CA ALA A 245 2.87 19.76 1.84
C ALA A 245 3.79 18.88 1.00
N ALA A 246 3.39 17.65 0.71
CA ALA A 246 4.17 16.78 -0.16
C ALA A 246 4.02 17.25 -1.62
N SER A 247 5.10 17.81 -2.18
CA SER A 247 5.14 18.48 -3.48
C SER A 247 4.81 17.56 -4.66
N GLY A 248 4.09 18.08 -5.67
CA GLY A 248 3.58 17.31 -6.81
C GLY A 248 2.11 17.61 -7.12
N GLN A 249 1.24 16.63 -6.93
CA GLN A 249 -0.20 16.77 -7.11
C GLN A 249 -1.00 15.93 -6.07
N GLY A 250 -2.05 16.51 -5.50
CA GLY A 250 -3.13 15.82 -4.77
C GLY A 250 -4.35 15.53 -5.67
N ILE A 251 -5.45 15.05 -5.09
CA ILE A 251 -6.58 14.50 -5.86
C ILE A 251 -7.93 15.13 -5.51
N GLN A 252 -8.90 14.92 -6.41
CA GLN A 252 -10.32 14.97 -6.09
C GLN A 252 -10.90 13.56 -6.22
N ILE A 253 -11.63 13.10 -5.20
CA ILE A 253 -12.31 11.80 -5.20
C ILE A 253 -13.48 11.84 -6.20
N ARG A 254 -13.70 10.77 -6.95
CA ARG A 254 -14.72 10.63 -8.01
C ARG A 254 -15.75 9.53 -7.70
N ASN A 255 -15.38 8.53 -6.90
CA ASN A 255 -16.18 7.35 -6.61
C ASN A 255 -16.51 7.23 -5.11
N GLY A 256 -17.59 6.51 -4.79
CA GLY A 256 -17.99 6.21 -3.40
C GLY A 256 -18.58 7.41 -2.64
N GLU A 257 -18.69 7.25 -1.32
CA GLU A 257 -19.37 8.19 -0.39
C GLU A 257 -18.73 9.59 -0.35
N HIS A 258 -17.42 9.68 -0.65
CA HIS A 258 -16.67 10.94 -0.55
C HIS A 258 -16.37 11.57 -1.91
N ALA A 259 -17.09 11.20 -2.97
CA ALA A 259 -16.98 11.84 -4.27
C ALA A 259 -17.15 13.38 -4.16
N GLY A 260 -16.24 14.12 -4.79
CA GLY A 260 -16.14 15.58 -4.70
C GLY A 260 -15.06 16.07 -3.73
N ARG A 261 -14.71 15.28 -2.70
CA ARG A 261 -13.68 15.63 -1.71
C ARG A 261 -12.32 15.89 -2.36
N LEU A 262 -11.71 17.01 -2.01
CA LEU A 262 -10.32 17.36 -2.35
C LEU A 262 -9.38 16.80 -1.29
N VAL A 263 -8.21 16.28 -1.67
CA VAL A 263 -7.22 15.69 -0.76
C VAL A 263 -5.79 16.09 -1.14
N GLN A 264 -5.09 16.75 -0.21
CA GLN A 264 -3.66 17.06 -0.28
C GLN A 264 -2.91 16.27 0.81
N GLN A 265 -1.72 15.76 0.50
CA GLN A 265 -0.88 15.05 1.47
C GLN A 265 0.14 15.96 2.15
N PHE A 266 0.40 15.67 3.43
CA PHE A 266 1.34 16.39 4.29
C PHE A 266 2.21 15.43 5.11
N THR A 267 3.41 15.90 5.46
CA THR A 267 4.31 15.27 6.44
C THR A 267 4.54 16.21 7.63
N ARG A 268 4.68 15.66 8.84
CA ARG A 268 4.97 16.43 10.07
C ARG A 268 5.88 15.70 11.05
N THR A 269 6.46 16.44 12.01
CA THR A 269 7.03 15.87 13.24
C THR A 269 6.81 16.76 14.47
N HIS A 270 6.79 16.16 15.66
CA HIS A 270 6.80 16.84 16.95
C HIS A 270 8.20 17.23 17.42
N LYS A 271 9.28 16.67 16.86
CA LYS A 271 10.65 16.99 17.25
C LYS A 271 11.66 16.70 16.13
N HIS A 272 12.57 17.65 15.93
CA HIS A 272 13.67 17.53 14.98
C HIS A 272 14.46 16.22 15.17
N GLY A 273 14.67 15.51 14.06
CA GLY A 273 15.38 14.22 14.05
C GLY A 273 14.56 13.00 14.49
N GLU A 274 13.39 13.17 15.11
CA GLU A 274 12.54 12.06 15.55
C GLU A 274 11.56 11.62 14.46
N ALA A 275 10.59 10.76 14.82
CA ALA A 275 9.60 10.17 13.93
C ALA A 275 8.87 11.22 13.08
N GLN A 276 8.65 10.88 11.81
CA GLN A 276 7.86 11.66 10.87
C GLN A 276 6.59 10.89 10.52
N GLN A 277 5.48 11.62 10.48
CA GLN A 277 4.15 11.07 10.24
C GLN A 277 3.57 11.65 8.95
N ALA A 278 2.95 10.79 8.16
CA ALA A 278 2.13 11.17 7.02
C ALA A 278 0.70 11.48 7.48
N PHE A 279 0.03 12.44 6.86
CA PHE A 279 -1.41 12.68 7.01
C PHE A 279 -1.99 13.35 5.76
N SER A 280 -3.30 13.47 5.71
CA SER A 280 -4.02 14.17 4.64
C SER A 280 -4.68 15.44 5.18
N LEU A 281 -4.71 16.48 4.36
CA LEU A 281 -5.62 17.63 4.49
C LEU A 281 -6.72 17.46 3.45
N TYR A 282 -7.98 17.59 3.83
CA TYR A 282 -9.10 17.38 2.92
C TYR A 282 -10.16 18.49 3.00
N SER A 283 -10.97 18.63 1.95
CA SER A 283 -12.08 19.59 1.86
C SER A 283 -13.28 18.95 1.18
N ASP A 284 -14.46 19.09 1.80
CA ASP A 284 -15.75 18.59 1.31
C ASP A 284 -16.62 19.69 0.65
N ASN A 285 -16.10 20.92 0.53
CA ASN A 285 -16.83 22.09 0.05
C ASN A 285 -16.02 22.91 -0.97
N GLY A 286 -15.43 22.24 -1.96
CA GLY A 286 -14.69 22.89 -3.05
C GLY A 286 -13.59 23.84 -2.57
N GLY A 287 -12.88 23.44 -1.50
CA GLY A 287 -11.74 24.15 -0.93
C GLY A 287 -12.06 25.37 -0.06
N GLU A 288 -13.33 25.65 0.25
CA GLU A 288 -13.71 26.79 1.14
C GLU A 288 -13.19 26.59 2.57
N THR A 289 -13.26 25.37 3.09
CA THR A 289 -12.68 24.97 4.37
C THR A 289 -11.91 23.66 4.25
N TRP A 290 -10.84 23.53 5.03
CA TRP A 290 -9.96 22.36 5.03
C TRP A 290 -9.88 21.75 6.43
N THR A 291 -9.75 20.43 6.50
CA THR A 291 -9.65 19.67 7.75
C THR A 291 -8.45 18.73 7.70
N ALA A 292 -7.67 18.69 8.78
CA ALA A 292 -6.55 17.76 8.91
C ALA A 292 -7.03 16.39 9.40
N GLY A 293 -6.72 15.34 8.64
CA GLY A 293 -6.91 13.94 9.03
C GLY A 293 -5.92 13.46 10.11
N LYS A 294 -6.11 12.23 10.57
CA LYS A 294 -5.23 11.59 11.56
C LYS A 294 -3.88 11.22 10.95
N PRO A 295 -2.79 11.38 11.70
CA PRO A 295 -1.45 10.96 11.28
C PRO A 295 -1.28 9.44 11.28
N ILE A 296 -0.36 8.96 10.45
CA ILE A 296 0.03 7.55 10.38
C ILE A 296 1.55 7.39 10.18
N GLY A 297 2.09 6.28 10.67
CA GLY A 297 3.50 5.90 10.56
C GLY A 297 4.47 6.73 11.41
N THR A 298 5.75 6.33 11.35
CA THR A 298 6.87 6.96 12.09
C THR A 298 8.12 7.19 11.24
N GLU A 299 8.31 6.43 10.16
CA GLU A 299 9.41 6.60 9.19
C GLU A 299 8.87 7.02 7.81
N MET A 300 7.77 7.76 7.83
CA MET A 300 7.18 8.38 6.65
C MET A 300 7.97 9.62 6.27
N ASP A 301 7.93 9.99 5.00
CA ASP A 301 8.41 11.25 4.45
C ASP A 301 7.42 11.60 3.31
N GLU A 302 7.80 12.43 2.33
CA GLU A 302 6.98 12.82 1.18
C GLU A 302 6.04 11.72 0.66
N ASN A 303 4.75 11.95 0.84
CA ASN A 303 3.67 11.00 0.62
C ASN A 303 2.65 11.53 -0.36
N LYS A 304 2.11 10.66 -1.20
CA LYS A 304 1.04 10.97 -2.16
C LYS A 304 -0.13 10.03 -1.99
N VAL A 305 -1.26 10.38 -2.61
CA VAL A 305 -2.49 9.61 -2.56
C VAL A 305 -3.04 9.40 -3.98
N VAL A 306 -3.70 8.27 -4.19
CA VAL A 306 -4.47 7.97 -5.39
C VAL A 306 -5.75 7.23 -5.00
N GLU A 307 -6.83 7.49 -5.73
CA GLU A 307 -8.10 6.77 -5.60
C GLU A 307 -7.97 5.36 -6.22
N ARG A 308 -8.52 4.34 -5.55
CA ARG A 308 -8.66 2.96 -6.05
C ARG A 308 -10.04 2.75 -6.68
N SER A 309 -10.24 1.67 -7.44
CA SER A 309 -11.53 1.43 -8.12
C SER A 309 -12.73 1.34 -7.17
N ASP A 310 -12.52 0.94 -5.91
CA ASP A 310 -13.56 0.88 -4.87
C ASP A 310 -13.87 2.25 -4.20
N GLY A 311 -13.22 3.34 -4.64
CA GLY A 311 -13.34 4.68 -4.04
C GLY A 311 -12.53 4.88 -2.77
N SER A 312 -11.87 3.84 -2.25
CA SER A 312 -10.92 3.98 -1.14
C SER A 312 -9.59 4.57 -1.63
N LEU A 313 -8.77 5.08 -0.71
CA LEU A 313 -7.52 5.76 -1.05
C LEU A 313 -6.29 4.93 -0.70
N LEU A 314 -5.31 4.95 -1.61
CA LEU A 314 -3.99 4.37 -1.41
C LEU A 314 -2.94 5.47 -1.26
N MET A 315 -2.22 5.47 -0.14
CA MET A 315 -1.05 6.32 0.06
C MET A 315 0.22 5.63 -0.44
N SER A 316 1.15 6.39 -1.05
CA SER A 316 2.54 5.98 -1.29
C SER A 316 3.50 7.00 -0.69
N SER A 317 4.26 6.62 0.34
CA SER A 317 5.21 7.47 1.06
C SER A 317 6.66 7.03 0.85
N ARG A 318 7.55 8.02 0.79
CA ARG A 318 9.00 7.87 0.76
C ARG A 318 9.50 7.27 2.07
N ASP A 319 10.40 6.29 2.01
CA ASP A 319 11.10 5.79 3.20
C ASP A 319 12.07 6.88 3.71
N ARG A 320 11.71 7.51 4.85
CA ARG A 320 12.52 8.54 5.52
C ARG A 320 13.94 8.09 5.82
N LEU A 321 14.15 6.81 6.13
CA LEU A 321 15.47 6.25 6.40
C LEU A 321 16.17 5.89 5.09
N GLY A 322 15.42 5.36 4.13
CA GLY A 322 15.91 4.88 2.84
C GLY A 322 16.77 3.61 2.95
N LYS A 323 16.66 2.89 4.07
CA LYS A 323 17.46 1.69 4.34
C LYS A 323 17.05 0.53 3.44
N ASN A 324 15.75 0.44 3.15
CA ASN A 324 15.16 -0.70 2.48
C ASN A 324 14.98 -0.47 0.95
N ARG A 325 15.16 0.77 0.46
CA ARG A 325 15.06 1.16 -0.97
C ARG A 325 13.69 0.89 -1.61
N ILE A 326 12.64 1.22 -0.89
CA ILE A 326 11.22 0.87 -1.18
C ILE A 326 10.28 2.03 -0.85
N ARG A 327 9.01 1.92 -1.23
CA ARG A 327 7.92 2.78 -0.75
C ARG A 327 7.24 2.18 0.49
N TRP A 328 6.73 3.05 1.36
CA TRP A 328 5.64 2.71 2.28
C TRP A 328 4.28 2.88 1.57
N GLN A 329 3.34 2.00 1.85
CA GLN A 329 1.93 2.14 1.51
C GLN A 329 1.08 2.18 2.78
N ALA A 330 -0.06 2.87 2.72
CA ALA A 330 -1.13 2.83 3.71
C ALA A 330 -2.49 3.01 3.00
N GLU A 331 -3.58 2.61 3.65
CA GLU A 331 -4.92 2.56 3.05
C GLU A 331 -5.91 3.38 3.88
N SER A 332 -6.83 4.09 3.23
CA SER A 332 -7.90 4.84 3.88
C SER A 332 -9.25 4.51 3.23
N PHE A 333 -10.23 4.22 4.07
CA PHE A 333 -11.59 3.83 3.67
C PHE A 333 -12.62 4.92 3.98
N ASP A 334 -12.17 6.05 4.53
CA ASP A 334 -12.98 7.21 4.95
C ASP A 334 -12.59 8.49 4.19
N GLY A 335 -11.99 8.33 3.00
CA GLY A 335 -11.62 9.46 2.13
C GLY A 335 -10.49 10.32 2.70
N GLY A 336 -9.51 9.71 3.36
CA GLY A 336 -8.28 10.35 3.86
C GLY A 336 -8.35 10.86 5.31
N GLN A 337 -9.44 10.63 6.04
CA GLN A 337 -9.56 11.08 7.44
C GLN A 337 -8.71 10.22 8.39
N THR A 338 -8.66 8.91 8.15
CA THR A 338 -7.81 7.96 8.89
C THR A 338 -7.14 6.98 7.94
N TRP A 339 -6.04 6.40 8.41
CA TRP A 339 -5.15 5.55 7.60
C TRP A 339 -4.75 4.30 8.40
N GLN A 340 -4.72 3.16 7.73
CA GLN A 340 -4.38 1.86 8.30
C GLN A 340 -3.48 1.04 7.35
N ASN A 341 -3.13 -0.19 7.74
CA ASN A 341 -2.39 -1.15 6.92
C ASN A 341 -1.03 -0.64 6.38
N VAL A 342 -0.24 0.02 7.25
CA VAL A 342 1.11 0.50 6.89
C VAL A 342 2.01 -0.67 6.52
N LYS A 343 2.45 -0.75 5.27
CA LYS A 343 3.24 -1.85 4.73
C LYS A 343 4.31 -1.37 3.75
N THR A 344 5.32 -2.21 3.53
CA THR A 344 6.40 -1.98 2.56
C THR A 344 6.03 -2.53 1.19
N VAL A 345 6.30 -1.79 0.10
CA VAL A 345 6.14 -2.28 -1.28
C VAL A 345 7.48 -2.72 -1.84
N ASN A 346 7.65 -4.03 -2.04
CA ASN A 346 8.91 -4.60 -2.55
C ASN A 346 9.03 -4.55 -4.09
N ASP A 347 7.91 -4.41 -4.80
CA ASP A 347 7.90 -4.33 -6.27
C ASP A 347 8.53 -3.03 -6.80
N ILE A 348 8.41 -1.93 -6.04
CA ILE A 348 8.92 -0.60 -6.42
C ILE A 348 10.25 -0.35 -5.74
N VAL A 349 11.31 -0.21 -6.54
CA VAL A 349 12.61 0.29 -6.05
C VAL A 349 12.53 1.81 -5.90
N ASP A 350 12.82 2.33 -4.70
CA ASP A 350 12.83 3.76 -4.40
C ASP A 350 14.22 4.29 -4.04
N GLY A 351 14.56 5.43 -4.65
CA GLY A 351 15.84 6.11 -4.47
C GLY A 351 15.94 7.02 -3.25
N LYS A 352 15.05 6.89 -2.26
CA LYS A 352 14.84 7.86 -1.18
C LYS A 352 14.44 9.23 -1.74
N THR A 353 13.36 9.23 -2.53
CA THR A 353 12.93 10.37 -3.33
C THR A 353 11.42 10.58 -3.29
N ASN A 354 10.96 11.75 -3.74
CA ASN A 354 9.54 11.99 -3.99
C ASN A 354 9.13 11.24 -5.29
N GLY A 355 7.86 10.90 -5.39
CA GLY A 355 7.26 10.28 -6.56
C GLY A 355 5.76 10.59 -6.62
N GLN A 356 5.10 10.25 -7.72
CA GLN A 356 3.68 10.58 -7.93
C GLN A 356 2.90 9.37 -8.47
N PRO A 357 1.89 8.89 -7.73
CA PRO A 357 0.88 7.99 -8.27
C PRO A 357 -0.27 8.78 -8.93
N VAL A 358 -0.86 8.21 -9.98
CA VAL A 358 -2.12 8.68 -10.62
C VAL A 358 -2.92 7.48 -11.14
N ARG A 359 -4.24 7.65 -11.31
CA ARG A 359 -5.04 6.74 -12.14
C ARG A 359 -4.71 7.00 -13.62
N ALA A 360 -4.53 5.95 -14.42
CA ALA A 360 -4.34 6.09 -15.87
C ALA A 360 -5.65 6.52 -16.57
N PHE A 361 -6.79 6.09 -16.03
CA PHE A 361 -8.13 6.42 -16.53
C PHE A 361 -8.96 7.06 -15.41
N PRO A 362 -8.73 8.33 -15.03
CA PRO A 362 -9.40 8.96 -13.89
C PRO A 362 -10.94 9.04 -14.03
N ASN A 363 -11.45 9.14 -15.26
CA ASN A 363 -12.88 9.18 -15.55
C ASN A 363 -13.57 7.80 -15.54
N ALA A 364 -12.83 6.69 -15.44
CA ALA A 364 -13.42 5.36 -15.38
C ALA A 364 -14.16 5.17 -14.03
N LYS A 365 -15.34 4.54 -14.08
CA LYS A 365 -16.14 4.20 -12.89
C LYS A 365 -15.55 2.98 -12.18
N GLY A 366 -15.88 2.79 -10.91
CA GLY A 366 -15.31 1.71 -10.10
C GLY A 366 -15.55 0.26 -10.59
N ASP A 367 -16.62 0.04 -11.37
CA ASP A 367 -16.95 -1.24 -12.03
C ASP A 367 -16.16 -1.49 -13.32
N ASP A 368 -15.55 -0.45 -13.90
CA ASP A 368 -14.69 -0.55 -15.09
C ASP A 368 -13.29 -1.08 -14.71
N PRO A 369 -12.80 -2.19 -15.31
CA PRO A 369 -11.45 -2.70 -15.05
C PRO A 369 -10.33 -1.66 -15.22
N ARG A 370 -10.54 -0.64 -16.06
CA ARG A 370 -9.60 0.47 -16.27
C ARG A 370 -9.41 1.33 -15.01
N ALA A 371 -10.36 1.36 -14.08
CA ALA A 371 -10.24 2.11 -12.85
C ALA A 371 -9.11 1.60 -11.94
N LYS A 372 -8.74 0.32 -12.07
CA LYS A 372 -7.67 -0.35 -11.32
C LYS A 372 -6.26 -0.06 -11.83
N VAL A 373 -6.16 0.62 -12.98
CA VAL A 373 -4.88 0.89 -13.63
C VAL A 373 -4.25 2.15 -13.04
N LEU A 374 -3.21 1.95 -12.24
CA LEU A 374 -2.46 3.01 -11.57
C LEU A 374 -1.07 3.14 -12.18
N LEU A 375 -0.61 4.37 -12.36
CA LEU A 375 0.77 4.69 -12.71
C LEU A 375 1.50 5.25 -11.49
N PHE A 376 2.81 5.02 -11.38
CA PHE A 376 3.67 5.65 -10.38
C PHE A 376 5.00 6.07 -11.02
N ALA A 377 5.39 7.33 -10.85
CA ALA A 377 6.69 7.85 -11.30
C ALA A 377 7.62 8.08 -10.11
N ASN A 378 8.86 7.56 -10.16
CA ASN A 378 9.92 7.90 -9.21
C ASN A 378 11.32 7.75 -9.84
N ALA A 379 12.35 7.90 -9.02
CA ALA A 379 13.71 7.47 -9.32
C ALA A 379 14.17 6.37 -8.37
N GLN A 380 15.05 5.50 -8.84
CA GLN A 380 15.69 4.42 -8.09
C GLN A 380 17.06 4.86 -7.56
N THR A 381 17.77 4.00 -6.83
CA THR A 381 19.16 4.26 -6.40
C THR A 381 20.02 2.99 -6.53
N LEU A 382 21.20 3.11 -7.12
CA LEU A 382 22.22 2.05 -7.17
C LEU A 382 22.99 1.95 -5.84
N THR A 383 23.77 0.89 -5.62
CA THR A 383 24.46 0.64 -4.34
C THR A 383 25.51 1.71 -4.01
N GLY A 384 25.66 2.05 -2.72
CA GLY A 384 26.78 2.84 -2.18
C GLY A 384 26.56 4.36 -2.06
N ASN A 385 25.85 4.98 -3.00
CA ASN A 385 25.80 6.44 -3.12
C ASN A 385 24.33 6.91 -3.14
N ASN A 386 23.98 8.01 -2.47
CA ASN A 386 22.60 8.55 -2.43
C ASN A 386 22.18 9.23 -3.75
N ASN A 387 22.59 8.66 -4.89
CA ASN A 387 22.35 9.22 -6.20
C ASN A 387 21.09 8.58 -6.78
N ARG A 388 20.04 9.41 -6.83
CA ARG A 388 18.78 9.11 -7.48
C ARG A 388 19.02 9.01 -8.98
N HIS A 389 18.74 7.85 -9.57
CA HIS A 389 19.03 7.43 -10.94
C HIS A 389 17.86 6.62 -11.50
N LYS A 390 17.91 6.25 -12.80
CA LYS A 390 16.90 5.35 -13.39
C LYS A 390 15.48 5.85 -13.13
N GLY A 391 15.18 7.07 -13.58
CA GLY A 391 13.82 7.59 -13.60
C GLY A 391 12.89 6.56 -14.26
N THR A 392 11.88 6.09 -13.52
CA THR A 392 11.07 4.93 -13.88
C THR A 392 9.58 5.24 -13.78
N ILE A 393 8.82 4.80 -14.78
CA ILE A 393 7.35 4.67 -14.68
C ILE A 393 7.04 3.22 -14.32
N TRP A 394 6.24 3.03 -13.29
CA TRP A 394 5.66 1.76 -12.86
C TRP A 394 4.16 1.77 -13.17
N MET A 395 3.58 0.61 -13.48
CA MET A 395 2.15 0.43 -13.68
C MET A 395 1.63 -0.79 -12.91
N SER A 396 0.55 -0.57 -12.17
CA SER A 396 -0.29 -1.57 -11.51
C SER A 396 -1.59 -1.74 -12.28
N CYS A 397 -2.16 -2.94 -12.19
CA CYS A 397 -3.42 -3.33 -12.84
C CYS A 397 -4.46 -3.83 -11.80
N ASP A 398 -4.18 -3.67 -10.51
CA ASP A 398 -4.84 -4.35 -9.39
C ASP A 398 -5.00 -3.45 -8.15
N ASP A 399 -5.25 -2.15 -8.38
CA ASP A 399 -5.40 -1.13 -7.35
C ASP A 399 -4.15 -0.92 -6.47
N GLY A 400 -2.97 -1.09 -7.07
CA GLY A 400 -1.68 -0.83 -6.45
C GLY A 400 -1.16 -1.94 -5.54
N LYS A 401 -1.79 -3.13 -5.56
CA LYS A 401 -1.36 -4.32 -4.81
C LYS A 401 -0.05 -4.88 -5.36
N THR A 402 0.13 -4.88 -6.68
CA THR A 402 1.37 -5.25 -7.36
C THR A 402 1.76 -4.23 -8.43
N TRP A 403 3.05 -4.13 -8.75
CA TRP A 403 3.59 -3.20 -9.75
C TRP A 403 4.37 -3.93 -10.85
N PRO A 404 3.71 -4.84 -11.61
CA PRO A 404 4.36 -5.80 -12.49
C PRO A 404 5.02 -5.18 -13.73
N ILE A 405 4.57 -4.00 -14.17
CA ILE A 405 5.05 -3.33 -15.38
C ILE A 405 5.89 -2.14 -14.97
N HIS A 406 7.08 -2.00 -15.56
CA HIS A 406 7.89 -0.80 -15.40
C HIS A 406 8.79 -0.56 -16.62
N LYS A 407 9.16 0.70 -16.83
CA LYS A 407 10.14 1.11 -17.85
C LYS A 407 10.93 2.33 -17.39
N VAL A 408 12.25 2.28 -17.57
CA VAL A 408 13.15 3.40 -17.32
C VAL A 408 13.02 4.42 -18.45
N PHE A 409 12.78 5.70 -18.11
CA PHE A 409 12.75 6.83 -19.05
C PHE A 409 14.04 7.66 -19.04
N ASN A 410 14.85 7.55 -17.99
CA ASN A 410 16.12 8.24 -17.84
C ASN A 410 17.10 7.40 -17.01
N GLU A 411 18.13 6.82 -17.63
CA GLU A 411 19.16 6.04 -16.91
C GLU A 411 20.05 6.93 -16.01
N ASP A 412 20.25 8.19 -16.42
CA ASP A 412 21.02 9.20 -15.70
C ASP A 412 20.36 9.62 -14.38
N SER A 413 20.97 10.58 -13.67
CA SER A 413 20.38 11.09 -12.44
C SER A 413 18.98 11.67 -12.70
N THR A 414 18.04 11.33 -11.81
CA THR A 414 16.65 11.82 -11.82
C THR A 414 16.28 12.09 -10.36
N GLY A 415 15.93 13.33 -10.01
CA GLY A 415 15.52 13.71 -8.66
C GLY A 415 14.05 13.35 -8.39
N TYR A 416 13.22 14.37 -8.23
CA TYR A 416 11.77 14.21 -8.10
C TYR A 416 11.14 13.97 -9.47
N ALA A 417 10.05 13.22 -9.48
CA ALA A 417 9.23 12.95 -10.66
C ALA A 417 7.76 13.11 -10.32
N THR A 418 7.03 13.84 -11.15
CA THR A 418 5.58 14.01 -11.04
C THR A 418 4.90 13.82 -12.40
N ILE A 419 3.70 13.26 -12.39
CA ILE A 419 2.94 12.91 -13.60
C ILE A 419 1.48 13.34 -13.47
N THR A 420 0.85 13.65 -14.61
CA THR A 420 -0.60 13.90 -14.72
C THR A 420 -1.10 13.46 -16.10
N VAL A 421 -2.39 13.17 -16.22
CA VAL A 421 -3.01 12.83 -17.51
C VAL A 421 -3.40 14.12 -18.24
N GLN A 422 -3.15 14.19 -19.54
CA GLN A 422 -3.40 15.35 -20.39
C GLN A 422 -4.68 15.18 -21.23
N HIS A 423 -5.25 16.30 -21.65
CA HIS A 423 -6.48 16.35 -22.47
C HIS A 423 -6.35 15.75 -23.88
N ASP A 424 -5.13 15.47 -24.34
CA ASP A 424 -4.83 14.76 -25.59
C ASP A 424 -4.64 13.23 -25.38
N GLY A 425 -4.85 12.74 -24.15
CA GLY A 425 -4.66 11.33 -23.80
C GLY A 425 -3.22 10.92 -23.47
N ARG A 426 -2.24 11.82 -23.57
CA ARG A 426 -0.86 11.55 -23.12
C ARG A 426 -0.74 11.65 -21.61
N ILE A 427 0.28 11.03 -21.03
CA ILE A 427 0.71 11.30 -19.66
C ILE A 427 1.86 12.30 -19.70
N GLY A 428 1.67 13.47 -19.09
CA GLY A 428 2.72 14.48 -18.91
C GLY A 428 3.61 14.10 -17.72
N LEU A 429 4.93 14.28 -17.87
CA LEU A 429 5.95 13.93 -16.89
C LEU A 429 6.91 15.10 -16.70
N VAL A 430 7.08 15.55 -15.45
CA VAL A 430 8.08 16.57 -15.09
C VAL A 430 9.05 16.01 -14.07
N THR A 431 10.35 16.21 -14.32
CA THR A 431 11.43 15.61 -13.54
C THR A 431 12.59 16.57 -13.27
N GLU A 432 13.31 16.30 -12.18
CA GLU A 432 14.59 16.95 -11.88
C GLU A 432 15.77 16.14 -12.45
N ASP A 433 15.94 16.13 -13.77
CA ASP A 433 17.03 15.36 -14.38
C ASP A 433 18.41 15.94 -14.08
N GLY A 434 19.42 15.06 -14.06
CA GLY A 434 20.83 15.40 -14.04
C GLY A 434 21.59 14.73 -15.19
N GLN A 435 22.91 14.63 -15.04
CA GLN A 435 23.81 13.98 -15.99
C GLN A 435 24.96 13.30 -15.23
N GLY A 436 25.14 11.99 -15.43
CA GLY A 436 26.11 11.18 -14.71
C GLY A 436 25.99 11.36 -13.19
N PRO A 437 27.08 11.70 -12.47
CA PRO A 437 27.03 11.93 -11.03
C PRO A 437 26.39 13.27 -10.62
N THR A 438 26.21 14.20 -11.55
CA THR A 438 25.64 15.53 -11.30
C THR A 438 24.13 15.45 -11.28
N LYS A 439 23.53 15.68 -10.12
CA LYS A 439 22.07 15.67 -9.93
C LYS A 439 21.45 16.99 -10.36
N GLU A 440 20.15 16.93 -10.67
CA GLU A 440 19.23 18.06 -10.51
C GLU A 440 19.76 19.32 -11.25
N LEU A 441 19.95 19.18 -12.56
CA LEU A 441 20.40 20.24 -13.48
C LEU A 441 19.29 21.26 -13.78
N GLY A 442 18.04 20.97 -13.42
CA GLY A 442 16.90 21.82 -13.73
C GLY A 442 15.58 21.06 -13.67
N ILE A 443 14.57 21.64 -14.30
CA ILE A 443 13.22 21.09 -14.47
C ILE A 443 13.03 20.70 -15.94
N TYR A 444 12.70 19.45 -16.18
CA TYR A 444 12.58 18.86 -17.52
C TYR A 444 11.20 18.24 -17.72
N TYR A 445 10.64 18.42 -18.92
CA TYR A 445 9.36 17.87 -19.34
C TYR A 445 9.53 16.77 -20.40
N ARG A 446 8.65 15.78 -20.33
CA ARG A 446 8.38 14.76 -21.36
C ARG A 446 6.88 14.48 -21.36
N SER A 447 6.37 13.87 -22.42
CA SER A 447 5.08 13.15 -22.35
C SER A 447 5.13 11.81 -23.07
N PHE A 448 4.33 10.86 -22.61
CA PHE A 448 4.30 9.50 -23.16
C PHE A 448 2.86 8.98 -23.28
N GLY A 449 2.63 8.16 -24.30
CA GLY A 449 1.43 7.33 -24.38
C GLY A 449 1.57 6.08 -23.52
N LEU A 450 0.46 5.55 -23.00
CA LEU A 450 0.51 4.40 -22.06
C LEU A 450 1.24 3.18 -22.63
N ASN A 451 1.03 2.90 -23.93
CA ASN A 451 1.65 1.76 -24.59
C ASN A 451 3.16 1.92 -24.83
N TRP A 452 3.76 3.08 -24.54
CA TRP A 452 5.22 3.22 -24.45
C TRP A 452 5.84 2.26 -23.42
N LEU A 453 5.10 1.86 -22.38
CA LEU A 453 5.55 0.85 -21.42
C LEU A 453 5.83 -0.53 -22.06
N GLY A 454 5.33 -0.79 -23.27
CA GLY A 454 5.55 -2.03 -24.03
C GLY A 454 4.87 -3.26 -23.44
N LYS A 455 3.96 -3.07 -22.48
CA LYS A 455 3.14 -4.09 -21.83
C LYS A 455 1.77 -3.53 -21.51
N THR A 456 0.75 -4.37 -21.55
CA THR A 456 -0.65 -4.00 -21.25
C THR A 456 -1.13 -4.69 -19.97
N CYS A 457 -2.17 -4.12 -19.34
CA CYS A 457 -2.81 -4.75 -18.19
C CYS A 457 -3.69 -5.92 -18.63
N ALA A 458 -3.51 -7.05 -17.94
CA ALA A 458 -4.53 -8.06 -17.74
C ALA A 458 -4.88 -8.10 -16.24
N THR A 459 -6.03 -8.67 -15.90
CA THR A 459 -6.37 -8.97 -14.50
C THR A 459 -6.19 -10.46 -14.23
N MET A 460 -5.88 -10.82 -12.98
CA MET A 460 -5.81 -12.21 -12.56
C MET A 460 -6.33 -12.35 -11.12
N THR A 461 -7.03 -13.46 -10.85
CA THR A 461 -7.44 -13.86 -9.50
C THR A 461 -6.93 -15.25 -9.21
N ALA A 462 -6.47 -15.50 -7.98
CA ALA A 462 -6.13 -16.81 -7.45
C ALA A 462 -6.71 -16.95 -6.03
N PRO A 463 -7.34 -18.07 -5.67
CA PRO A 463 -7.85 -18.29 -4.32
C PRO A 463 -6.73 -18.73 -3.37
N ASP A 464 -6.91 -18.46 -2.07
CA ASP A 464 -6.17 -19.17 -1.02
C ASP A 464 -6.48 -20.68 -1.09
N VAL A 465 -5.50 -21.51 -0.76
CA VAL A 465 -5.67 -22.97 -0.65
C VAL A 465 -5.15 -23.49 0.70
N GLU A 466 -5.67 -24.63 1.14
CA GLU A 466 -5.28 -25.29 2.38
C GLU A 466 -4.65 -26.66 2.12
N VAL A 467 -3.61 -26.98 2.90
CA VAL A 467 -2.89 -28.26 2.88
C VAL A 467 -2.99 -28.88 4.26
N ALA A 468 -3.82 -29.91 4.41
CA ALA A 468 -4.03 -30.58 5.69
C ALA A 468 -2.83 -31.42 6.17
N LYS A 469 -1.89 -31.75 5.27
CA LYS A 469 -0.66 -32.49 5.56
C LYS A 469 0.37 -32.31 4.45
N ALA A 470 1.64 -32.15 4.83
CA ALA A 470 2.77 -32.15 3.91
C ALA A 470 3.48 -33.54 3.91
N PRO A 471 4.13 -33.96 2.81
CA PRO A 471 4.21 -33.29 1.51
C PRO A 471 2.89 -33.36 0.73
N ALA A 472 2.64 -32.38 -0.12
CA ALA A 472 1.44 -32.33 -0.96
C ALA A 472 1.72 -31.59 -2.28
N THR A 473 0.93 -31.89 -3.32
CA THR A 473 0.81 -31.03 -4.51
C THR A 473 -0.56 -30.38 -4.48
N VAL A 474 -0.62 -29.06 -4.52
CA VAL A 474 -1.88 -28.29 -4.59
C VAL A 474 -2.09 -27.65 -5.95
N ASP A 475 -3.35 -27.59 -6.33
CA ASP A 475 -3.84 -27.04 -7.59
C ASP A 475 -4.43 -25.65 -7.34
N ILE A 476 -3.72 -24.61 -7.79
CA ILE A 476 -4.15 -23.21 -7.69
C ILE A 476 -4.88 -22.85 -8.98
N THR A 477 -6.19 -22.60 -8.92
CA THR A 477 -6.96 -22.20 -10.10
C THR A 477 -6.89 -20.68 -10.30
N ALA A 478 -6.03 -20.25 -11.23
CA ALA A 478 -5.96 -18.85 -11.65
C ALA A 478 -7.03 -18.54 -12.70
N LYS A 479 -7.70 -17.39 -12.61
CA LYS A 479 -8.55 -16.85 -13.68
C LYS A 479 -7.88 -15.62 -14.26
N ILE A 480 -7.73 -15.54 -15.58
CA ILE A 480 -7.03 -14.46 -16.29
C ILE A 480 -7.98 -13.81 -17.27
N ASP A 481 -8.10 -12.48 -17.20
CA ASP A 481 -8.82 -11.67 -18.18
C ASP A 481 -7.86 -10.66 -18.81
N THR A 482 -7.61 -10.83 -20.10
CA THR A 482 -6.76 -9.98 -20.96
C THR A 482 -7.49 -8.78 -21.55
N LEU A 483 -8.71 -8.47 -21.09
CA LEU A 483 -9.52 -7.32 -21.50
C LEU A 483 -9.75 -7.30 -23.04
N GLY A 484 -9.99 -8.49 -23.60
CA GLY A 484 -10.24 -8.71 -25.03
C GLY A 484 -9.00 -9.02 -25.90
N ALA A 485 -7.79 -8.97 -25.35
CA ALA A 485 -6.58 -9.40 -26.07
C ALA A 485 -6.38 -10.93 -26.04
N ASP A 486 -5.47 -11.45 -26.86
CA ASP A 486 -5.08 -12.86 -26.89
C ASP A 486 -4.44 -13.29 -25.54
N PRO A 487 -4.98 -14.32 -24.84
CA PRO A 487 -4.45 -14.82 -23.57
C PRO A 487 -3.33 -15.86 -23.71
N ALA A 488 -2.87 -16.17 -24.93
CA ALA A 488 -1.72 -17.06 -25.13
C ALA A 488 -0.49 -16.56 -24.34
N GLY A 489 0.12 -17.45 -23.55
CA GLY A 489 1.25 -17.10 -22.70
C GLY A 489 1.55 -18.15 -21.63
N HIS A 490 1.93 -17.70 -20.43
CA HIS A 490 2.23 -18.58 -19.31
C HIS A 490 2.05 -17.92 -17.94
N VAL A 491 1.81 -18.74 -16.92
CA VAL A 491 1.86 -18.38 -15.50
C VAL A 491 3.09 -19.00 -14.85
N VAL A 492 3.77 -18.25 -13.97
CA VAL A 492 4.76 -18.75 -13.02
C VAL A 492 4.34 -18.43 -11.59
N VAL A 493 4.87 -19.18 -10.63
CA VAL A 493 4.73 -18.90 -9.20
C VAL A 493 5.97 -18.17 -8.73
N GLU A 494 5.77 -16.99 -8.15
CA GLU A 494 6.78 -16.17 -7.51
C GLU A 494 6.66 -16.28 -5.98
N LYS A 495 7.71 -15.90 -5.25
CA LYS A 495 7.79 -15.96 -3.77
C LYS A 495 7.64 -17.37 -3.18
N LEU A 496 7.98 -18.41 -3.95
CA LEU A 496 8.07 -19.79 -3.43
C LEU A 496 9.01 -19.85 -2.21
N PRO A 497 8.59 -20.44 -1.08
CA PRO A 497 9.46 -20.69 0.07
C PRO A 497 10.61 -21.65 -0.30
N ALA A 498 11.67 -21.66 0.51
CA ALA A 498 12.79 -22.57 0.30
C ALA A 498 12.33 -24.04 0.31
N GLY A 499 12.78 -24.82 -0.69
CA GLY A 499 12.40 -26.23 -0.86
C GLY A 499 11.07 -26.47 -1.60
N TRP A 500 10.23 -25.44 -1.76
CA TRP A 500 8.98 -25.54 -2.53
C TRP A 500 9.27 -25.43 -4.03
N THR A 501 8.44 -26.08 -4.85
CA THR A 501 8.56 -26.02 -6.33
C THR A 501 7.20 -25.80 -6.99
N ALA A 502 7.20 -25.20 -8.18
CA ALA A 502 6.02 -25.09 -9.02
C ALA A 502 6.43 -25.07 -10.49
N GLU A 503 5.58 -25.58 -11.37
CA GLU A 503 5.87 -25.63 -12.80
C GLU A 503 5.32 -24.41 -13.55
N LYS A 504 6.10 -23.91 -14.52
CA LYS A 504 5.65 -22.87 -15.45
C LYS A 504 4.48 -23.44 -16.28
N THR A 505 3.30 -22.89 -16.06
CA THR A 505 2.04 -23.41 -16.61
C THR A 505 1.67 -22.63 -17.88
N PRO A 506 1.42 -23.28 -19.03
CA PRO A 506 1.03 -22.59 -20.26
C PRO A 506 -0.42 -22.06 -20.17
N VAL A 507 -0.65 -20.89 -20.74
CA VAL A 507 -1.98 -20.29 -20.93
C VAL A 507 -2.33 -20.31 -22.41
N THR A 508 -3.55 -20.73 -22.69
CA THR A 508 -4.17 -20.78 -24.01
C THR A 508 -5.55 -20.12 -23.94
N LYS A 509 -6.16 -19.87 -25.09
CA LYS A 509 -7.53 -19.35 -25.16
C LYS A 509 -8.56 -20.22 -24.43
N ASP A 510 -8.31 -21.53 -24.37
CA ASP A 510 -9.26 -22.50 -23.83
C ASP A 510 -9.18 -22.63 -22.29
N ASN A 511 -8.01 -22.34 -21.69
CA ASN A 511 -7.81 -22.45 -20.24
C ASN A 511 -7.70 -21.11 -19.50
N ALA A 512 -7.62 -19.95 -20.17
CA ALA A 512 -7.41 -18.65 -19.53
C ALA A 512 -8.41 -18.33 -18.40
N GLY A 513 -9.68 -18.75 -18.52
CA GLY A 513 -10.70 -18.58 -17.49
C GLY A 513 -10.53 -19.47 -16.25
N ALA A 514 -9.66 -20.49 -16.29
CA ALA A 514 -9.36 -21.42 -15.21
C ALA A 514 -8.03 -22.18 -15.47
N VAL A 515 -6.90 -21.50 -15.28
CA VAL A 515 -5.55 -22.05 -15.42
C VAL A 515 -5.14 -22.72 -14.11
N THR A 516 -5.02 -24.06 -14.10
CA THR A 516 -4.55 -24.80 -12.92
C THR A 516 -3.02 -24.79 -12.83
N VAL A 517 -2.48 -24.10 -11.83
CA VAL A 517 -1.04 -24.04 -11.52
C VAL A 517 -0.72 -24.99 -10.37
N LYS A 518 0.27 -25.87 -10.53
CA LYS A 518 0.64 -26.86 -9.49
C LYS A 518 1.78 -26.33 -8.61
N VAL A 519 1.58 -26.37 -7.29
CA VAL A 519 2.59 -26.04 -6.27
C VAL A 519 2.86 -27.28 -5.42
N ASN A 520 4.13 -27.68 -5.32
CA ASN A 520 4.58 -28.78 -4.48
C ASN A 520 5.09 -28.26 -3.14
N VAL A 521 4.39 -28.65 -2.07
CA VAL A 521 4.73 -28.42 -0.67
C VAL A 521 5.60 -29.58 -0.18
N PRO A 522 6.85 -29.33 0.26
CA PRO A 522 7.77 -30.37 0.70
C PRO A 522 7.41 -30.89 2.09
N ALA A 523 7.91 -32.08 2.45
CA ALA A 523 7.53 -32.79 3.69
C ALA A 523 7.94 -32.07 4.98
N ASP A 524 8.91 -31.16 4.91
CA ASP A 524 9.42 -30.32 5.99
C ASP A 524 8.77 -28.93 6.04
N ALA A 525 7.75 -28.67 5.20
CA ALA A 525 6.91 -27.49 5.33
C ALA A 525 6.26 -27.45 6.73
N ASN A 526 6.41 -26.33 7.41
CA ASN A 526 5.83 -26.12 8.73
C ASN A 526 4.37 -25.70 8.60
N ASP A 527 3.61 -25.80 9.69
CA ASP A 527 2.28 -25.20 9.73
C ASP A 527 2.38 -23.66 9.62
N GLY A 528 1.37 -23.03 9.02
CA GLY A 528 1.31 -21.58 8.81
C GLY A 528 0.81 -21.16 7.43
N ASP A 529 0.61 -19.85 7.29
CA ASP A 529 0.14 -19.19 6.07
C ASP A 529 1.33 -18.69 5.24
N TYR A 530 1.52 -19.25 4.04
CA TYR A 530 2.59 -18.85 3.13
C TYR A 530 2.06 -17.91 2.04
N ASP A 531 2.53 -16.65 2.01
CA ASP A 531 2.17 -15.66 0.99
C ASP A 531 2.95 -15.87 -0.33
N LEU A 532 2.26 -16.38 -1.35
CA LEU A 532 2.79 -16.59 -2.69
C LEU A 532 2.15 -15.60 -3.68
N SER A 533 2.71 -15.50 -4.89
CA SER A 533 2.05 -14.78 -5.98
C SER A 533 2.17 -15.49 -7.32
N LEU A 534 1.07 -15.52 -8.08
CA LEU A 534 1.09 -15.92 -9.48
C LEU A 534 1.46 -14.72 -10.34
N ARG A 535 2.21 -14.98 -11.41
CA ARG A 535 2.59 -13.99 -12.42
C ARG A 535 2.26 -14.51 -13.82
N TYR A 536 1.34 -13.84 -14.50
CA TYR A 536 1.01 -14.09 -15.90
C TYR A 536 1.86 -13.22 -16.83
N ALA A 537 2.36 -13.82 -17.90
CA ALA A 537 3.01 -13.16 -19.02
C ALA A 537 2.46 -13.71 -20.35
N GLY A 538 1.69 -12.86 -21.04
CA GLY A 538 1.14 -13.12 -22.36
C GLY A 538 2.16 -12.85 -23.48
N ASP A 539 2.08 -13.64 -24.55
CA ASP A 539 2.97 -13.56 -25.72
C ASP A 539 2.79 -12.25 -26.51
N LYS A 540 1.71 -11.51 -26.25
CA LYS A 540 1.43 -10.16 -26.78
C LYS A 540 1.73 -9.03 -25.78
N GLY A 541 2.42 -9.32 -24.68
CA GLY A 541 2.88 -8.33 -23.70
C GLY A 541 1.86 -7.97 -22.61
N ALA A 542 0.67 -8.56 -22.62
CA ALA A 542 -0.27 -8.47 -21.50
C ALA A 542 0.32 -9.16 -20.25
N VAL A 543 0.23 -8.52 -19.08
CA VAL A 543 0.66 -9.12 -17.81
C VAL A 543 -0.35 -8.88 -16.70
N ALA A 544 -0.43 -9.84 -15.79
CA ALA A 544 -1.21 -9.76 -14.55
C ALA A 544 -0.40 -10.40 -13.42
N ALA A 545 -0.72 -10.05 -12.18
CA ALA A 545 -0.26 -10.75 -11.00
C ALA A 545 -1.43 -10.94 -10.03
N ALA A 546 -1.33 -11.95 -9.16
CA ALA A 546 -2.31 -12.22 -8.11
C ALA A 546 -1.59 -12.80 -6.88
N ALA A 547 -1.78 -12.19 -5.71
CA ALA A 547 -1.33 -12.76 -4.45
C ALA A 547 -2.36 -13.78 -3.93
N PHE A 548 -1.88 -14.85 -3.29
CA PHE A 548 -2.70 -15.89 -2.66
C PHE A 548 -1.90 -16.57 -1.54
N LYS A 549 -2.59 -17.19 -0.58
CA LYS A 549 -1.94 -17.96 0.49
C LYS A 549 -2.03 -19.47 0.24
N VAL A 550 -0.95 -20.18 0.55
CA VAL A 550 -0.99 -21.63 0.81
C VAL A 550 -0.94 -21.82 2.32
N LYS A 551 -2.02 -22.34 2.91
CA LYS A 551 -2.17 -22.54 4.35
C LYS A 551 -1.82 -23.98 4.68
N VAL A 552 -0.61 -24.20 5.18
CA VAL A 552 -0.20 -25.54 5.62
C VAL A 552 -0.71 -25.73 7.05
N LYS A 553 -1.49 -26.77 7.28
CA LYS A 553 -1.86 -27.23 8.61
C LYS A 553 -1.12 -28.53 8.90
N ASP A 554 -0.69 -28.64 10.14
CA ASP A 554 -0.21 -29.89 10.72
C ASP A 554 -1.18 -30.24 11.84
N THR A 555 -2.01 -31.26 11.62
CA THR A 555 -3.05 -31.68 12.59
C THR A 555 -2.47 -32.19 13.90
N THR A 556 -1.15 -32.46 13.97
CA THR A 556 -0.45 -32.80 15.22
C THR A 556 0.01 -31.58 16.00
N ARG A 557 -0.17 -30.34 15.50
CA ARG A 557 0.13 -29.13 16.28
C ARG A 557 -0.78 -29.06 17.50
N ILE A 558 -0.17 -29.02 18.68
CA ILE A 558 -0.90 -28.85 19.94
C ILE A 558 -1.49 -27.43 19.94
N ALA A 559 -2.82 -27.36 19.95
CA ALA A 559 -3.56 -26.10 19.94
C ALA A 559 -3.30 -25.28 21.21
N ARG A 560 -3.45 -23.96 21.13
CA ARG A 560 -3.02 -23.03 22.20
C ARG A 560 -3.75 -23.27 23.51
N GLU A 561 -5.03 -23.64 23.44
CA GLU A 561 -5.90 -24.00 24.56
C GLU A 561 -5.37 -25.18 25.39
N HIS A 562 -4.59 -26.07 24.78
CA HIS A 562 -3.93 -27.18 25.47
C HIS A 562 -2.60 -26.79 26.12
N ILE A 563 -2.09 -25.56 25.89
CA ILE A 563 -0.91 -25.00 26.56
C ILE A 563 -1.39 -24.08 27.70
N THR A 564 -1.47 -24.64 28.91
CA THR A 564 -2.19 -24.03 30.05
C THR A 564 -1.39 -22.99 30.84
N ASP A 565 -0.06 -23.08 30.84
CA ASP A 565 0.83 -22.10 31.47
C ASP A 565 2.18 -22.06 30.74
N VAL A 566 2.76 -20.86 30.59
CA VAL A 566 4.07 -20.64 29.97
C VAL A 566 4.92 -19.72 30.85
N TRP A 567 6.17 -20.11 31.06
CA TRP A 567 7.10 -19.42 31.94
C TRP A 567 8.48 -19.29 31.29
N ALA A 568 9.18 -18.20 31.59
CA ALA A 568 10.60 -18.07 31.31
C ALA A 568 11.34 -17.47 32.50
N ASN A 569 12.60 -17.88 32.69
CA ASN A 569 13.42 -17.42 33.81
C ASN A 569 13.80 -15.92 33.75
N SER A 570 13.56 -15.24 32.63
CA SER A 570 13.64 -13.78 32.53
C SER A 570 12.79 -13.23 31.38
N PHE A 571 12.54 -11.91 31.40
CA PHE A 571 11.88 -11.20 30.31
C PHE A 571 12.35 -9.74 30.21
N ASP A 572 12.11 -9.09 29.07
CA ASP A 572 12.46 -7.68 28.83
C ASP A 572 11.47 -6.76 29.56
N GLN A 573 11.87 -6.32 30.75
CA GLN A 573 11.12 -5.39 31.59
C GLN A 573 11.06 -3.95 31.03
N VAL A 574 11.90 -3.60 30.06
CA VAL A 574 11.94 -2.23 29.49
C VAL A 574 10.87 -2.07 28.41
N GLN A 575 10.70 -3.10 27.57
CA GLN A 575 9.69 -3.10 26.50
C GLN A 575 8.50 -4.03 26.80
N ASN A 576 8.46 -4.64 28.00
CA ASN A 576 7.43 -5.56 28.48
C ASN A 576 7.14 -6.74 27.53
N ARG A 577 8.19 -7.35 26.98
CA ARG A 577 8.08 -8.54 26.11
C ARG A 577 8.07 -9.81 26.94
N GLN A 578 6.90 -10.42 27.08
CA GLN A 578 6.64 -11.53 28.00
C GLN A 578 6.71 -12.88 27.27
N ILE A 579 6.85 -13.99 27.99
CA ILE A 579 7.00 -15.31 27.36
C ILE A 579 5.76 -15.75 26.56
N LYS A 580 4.57 -15.26 26.93
CA LYS A 580 3.32 -15.47 26.19
C LYS A 580 3.40 -14.97 24.73
N ASP A 581 4.24 -13.96 24.48
CA ASP A 581 4.50 -13.34 23.16
C ASP A 581 5.42 -14.24 22.29
N ALA A 582 5.66 -15.48 22.70
CA ALA A 582 6.29 -16.54 21.91
C ALA A 582 5.38 -17.78 21.74
N PHE A 583 4.12 -17.66 22.14
CA PHE A 583 3.09 -18.70 22.08
C PHE A 583 1.73 -18.07 21.76
N ASP A 584 1.70 -16.96 21.00
CA ASP A 584 0.47 -16.22 20.72
C ASP A 584 -0.05 -16.31 19.30
N GLY A 585 0.77 -16.82 18.37
CA GLY A 585 0.44 -16.93 16.96
C GLY A 585 0.70 -15.66 16.15
N ASP A 586 1.18 -14.57 16.76
CA ASP A 586 1.51 -13.32 16.09
C ASP A 586 3.03 -13.18 15.93
N GLU A 587 3.52 -13.52 14.74
CA GLU A 587 4.95 -13.46 14.38
C GLU A 587 5.56 -12.04 14.46
N SER A 588 4.74 -11.00 14.60
CA SER A 588 5.20 -9.63 14.81
C SER A 588 5.51 -9.32 16.28
N THR A 589 4.94 -10.08 17.23
CA THR A 589 5.36 -10.06 18.63
C THR A 589 6.58 -10.96 18.84
N PHE A 590 7.20 -10.88 20.02
CA PHE A 590 8.25 -11.82 20.43
C PHE A 590 8.56 -11.69 21.91
N TRP A 591 8.78 -12.82 22.59
CA TRP A 591 9.47 -12.84 23.87
C TRP A 591 10.94 -12.41 23.71
N HIS A 592 11.46 -11.73 24.73
CA HIS A 592 12.89 -11.45 24.85
C HIS A 592 13.34 -11.61 26.30
N SER A 593 14.46 -12.29 26.54
CA SER A 593 15.09 -12.39 27.87
C SER A 593 15.44 -11.02 28.42
N GLN A 594 15.61 -10.90 29.74
CA GLN A 594 16.13 -9.66 30.33
C GLN A 594 17.50 -9.32 29.71
N TRP A 595 17.65 -8.09 29.21
CA TRP A 595 18.89 -7.61 28.60
C TRP A 595 19.56 -6.48 29.40
N LYS A 596 18.75 -5.69 30.13
CA LYS A 596 19.21 -4.63 31.01
C LYS A 596 19.22 -5.13 32.46
N ASP A 597 20.29 -4.83 33.20
CA ASP A 597 20.43 -5.17 34.63
C ASP A 597 20.27 -6.68 34.93
N LYS A 598 20.59 -7.54 33.95
CA LYS A 598 20.44 -9.00 34.03
C LYS A 598 21.46 -9.64 35.01
N SER A 599 21.00 -10.61 35.80
CA SER A 599 21.88 -11.47 36.62
C SER A 599 22.86 -12.30 35.76
N PRO A 600 24.14 -12.44 36.16
CA PRO A 600 25.08 -13.37 35.54
C PRO A 600 24.52 -14.79 35.36
N ASP A 601 23.68 -15.27 36.29
CA ASP A 601 23.11 -16.63 36.27
C ASP A 601 22.19 -16.91 35.07
N ILE A 602 21.76 -15.87 34.35
CA ILE A 602 20.84 -15.94 33.20
C ILE A 602 21.61 -15.71 31.87
N ALA A 603 22.90 -15.35 31.93
CA ALA A 603 23.72 -15.12 30.74
C ALA A 603 23.96 -16.44 29.99
N ASN A 604 23.38 -16.59 28.79
CA ASN A 604 23.35 -17.87 28.05
C ASN A 604 22.82 -19.05 28.89
N ASN A 605 21.86 -18.78 29.77
CA ASN A 605 21.18 -19.79 30.58
C ASN A 605 19.69 -19.41 30.67
N HIS A 606 18.97 -19.57 29.57
CA HIS A 606 17.57 -19.18 29.46
C HIS A 606 16.69 -20.42 29.46
N HIS A 607 15.74 -20.48 30.37
CA HIS A 607 14.81 -21.60 30.50
C HIS A 607 13.44 -21.10 30.06
N ILE A 608 12.85 -21.78 29.08
CA ILE A 608 11.48 -21.58 28.63
C ILE A 608 10.73 -22.86 28.99
N VAL A 609 9.59 -22.74 29.66
CA VAL A 609 8.79 -23.87 30.12
C VAL A 609 7.35 -23.71 29.66
N ALA A 610 6.80 -24.74 29.03
CA ALA A 610 5.39 -24.85 28.70
C ALA A 610 4.76 -26.00 29.49
N THR A 611 3.53 -25.77 29.96
CA THR A 611 2.68 -26.74 30.67
C THR A 611 1.54 -27.14 29.75
N LEU A 612 1.36 -28.43 29.53
CA LEU A 612 0.27 -28.99 28.75
C LEU A 612 -0.90 -29.41 29.66
N ASP A 613 -2.13 -29.33 29.16
CA ASP A 613 -3.32 -29.74 29.92
C ASP A 613 -3.30 -31.26 30.24
N ASN A 614 -2.85 -32.06 29.29
CA ASN A 614 -2.67 -33.51 29.36
C ASN A 614 -1.22 -33.90 29.06
N PRO A 615 -0.81 -35.17 29.29
CA PRO A 615 0.43 -35.70 28.75
C PRO A 615 0.34 -35.89 27.22
N TYR A 616 1.41 -35.54 26.50
CA TYR A 616 1.54 -35.71 25.04
C TYR A 616 2.81 -36.47 24.65
N ASP A 617 2.71 -37.26 23.59
CA ASP A 617 3.83 -37.88 22.89
C ASP A 617 4.35 -36.89 21.83
N LEU A 618 5.36 -36.11 22.20
CA LEU A 618 5.87 -35.04 21.35
C LEU A 618 6.64 -35.57 20.15
N THR A 619 6.26 -35.10 18.96
CA THR A 619 6.85 -35.48 17.67
C THR A 619 7.76 -34.40 17.10
N LYS A 620 7.45 -33.13 17.35
CA LYS A 620 8.19 -31.97 16.82
C LYS A 620 8.03 -30.75 17.75
N ILE A 621 9.02 -29.88 17.73
CA ILE A 621 8.98 -28.53 18.31
C ILE A 621 9.62 -27.60 17.30
N THR A 622 9.00 -26.46 16.99
CA THR A 622 9.55 -25.46 16.07
C THR A 622 9.75 -24.11 16.73
N TYR A 623 10.78 -23.39 16.30
CA TYR A 623 11.18 -22.08 16.79
C TYR A 623 11.25 -21.07 15.64
N LEU A 624 10.67 -19.87 15.82
CA LEU A 624 10.84 -18.72 14.93
C LEU A 624 11.64 -17.62 15.65
N ALA A 625 12.68 -17.10 15.00
CA ALA A 625 13.44 -15.96 15.50
C ALA A 625 12.63 -14.64 15.37
N PRO A 626 12.83 -13.64 16.24
CA PRO A 626 12.16 -12.33 16.16
C PRO A 626 12.27 -11.67 14.77
N GLN A 627 11.16 -11.11 14.27
CA GLN A 627 11.06 -10.48 12.95
C GLN A 627 11.70 -9.08 12.89
N ARG A 628 12.98 -9.00 13.26
CA ARG A 628 13.81 -7.78 13.30
C ARG A 628 15.10 -7.97 12.51
N GLN A 629 15.91 -6.93 12.36
CA GLN A 629 17.19 -7.03 11.63
C GLN A 629 18.34 -7.53 12.51
N GLU A 630 18.21 -7.39 13.83
CA GLU A 630 19.18 -7.79 14.84
C GLU A 630 19.11 -9.29 15.14
N GLN A 631 20.21 -10.01 14.93
CA GLN A 631 20.32 -11.45 15.24
C GLN A 631 20.46 -11.74 16.74
N ASN A 632 20.84 -10.73 17.54
CA ASN A 632 20.98 -10.76 19.01
C ASN A 632 19.83 -11.55 19.66
N GLY A 633 20.17 -12.56 20.45
CA GLY A 633 19.21 -13.37 21.22
C GLY A 633 18.52 -14.46 20.41
N SER A 634 18.74 -14.55 19.09
CA SER A 634 18.22 -15.68 18.31
C SER A 634 18.90 -16.97 18.76
N PHE A 635 18.16 -18.06 18.91
CA PHE A 635 18.69 -19.28 19.51
C PHE A 635 19.81 -19.87 18.63
N LYS A 636 20.88 -20.36 19.27
CA LYS A 636 21.97 -21.08 18.61
C LYS A 636 22.21 -22.44 19.22
N LYS A 637 22.34 -22.55 20.54
CA LYS A 637 22.49 -23.83 21.25
C LYS A 637 21.32 -24.04 22.19
N TYR A 638 20.76 -25.25 22.18
CA TYR A 638 19.60 -25.59 23.00
C TYR A 638 19.65 -27.04 23.49
N GLU A 639 18.89 -27.30 24.55
CA GLU A 639 18.44 -28.61 24.98
C GLU A 639 16.91 -28.61 25.08
N VAL A 640 16.28 -29.70 24.61
CA VAL A 640 14.86 -30.00 24.83
C VAL A 640 14.77 -31.03 25.94
N LEU A 641 13.99 -30.73 26.97
CA LEU A 641 13.74 -31.62 28.10
C LEU A 641 12.23 -31.77 28.35
N THR A 642 11.82 -32.92 28.82
CA THR A 642 10.43 -33.22 29.20
C THR A 642 10.32 -33.74 30.63
N ALA A 643 9.13 -33.61 31.21
CA ALA A 643 8.75 -34.24 32.47
C ALA A 643 7.22 -34.43 32.53
N SER A 644 6.75 -35.29 33.44
CA SER A 644 5.36 -35.31 33.87
C SER A 644 5.13 -34.20 34.91
N LEU A 645 3.91 -33.67 35.02
CA LEU A 645 3.58 -32.63 36.00
C LEU A 645 3.31 -33.27 37.38
N PRO A 646 4.07 -32.96 38.45
CA PRO A 646 3.78 -33.48 39.77
C PRO A 646 2.53 -32.82 40.37
N GLU A 647 1.75 -33.58 41.13
CA GLU A 647 0.50 -33.09 41.73
C GLU A 647 0.73 -31.82 42.59
N GLY A 648 -0.06 -30.77 42.32
CA GLY A 648 0.03 -29.49 43.04
C GLY A 648 1.29 -28.66 42.76
N LYS A 649 2.10 -29.01 41.76
CA LYS A 649 3.27 -28.22 41.30
C LYS A 649 2.99 -27.48 40.00
N LYS A 650 3.90 -26.57 39.63
CA LYS A 650 4.00 -26.03 38.27
C LYS A 650 5.21 -26.65 37.55
N CYS A 651 5.18 -26.72 36.22
CA CYS A 651 6.31 -27.24 35.45
C CYS A 651 7.63 -26.48 35.71
N GLN A 652 7.58 -25.17 35.95
CA GLN A 652 8.76 -24.36 36.31
C GLN A 652 9.46 -24.80 37.61
N ASP A 653 8.76 -25.51 38.52
CA ASP A 653 9.27 -25.96 39.81
C ASP A 653 9.77 -27.41 39.77
N VAL A 654 9.70 -28.08 38.61
CA VAL A 654 10.16 -29.45 38.43
C VAL A 654 11.69 -29.51 38.50
N THR A 655 12.21 -30.37 39.37
CA THR A 655 13.66 -30.58 39.55
C THR A 655 14.22 -31.71 38.68
N GLU A 656 13.41 -32.73 38.40
CA GLU A 656 13.81 -33.91 37.61
C GLU A 656 13.31 -33.76 36.16
N TRP A 657 14.25 -33.55 35.24
CA TRP A 657 13.97 -33.38 33.82
C TRP A 657 14.66 -34.45 32.99
N LYS A 658 13.93 -35.04 32.04
CA LYS A 658 14.46 -36.00 31.08
C LYS A 658 14.93 -35.26 29.83
N SER A 659 16.21 -35.35 29.49
CA SER A 659 16.71 -34.81 28.23
C SER A 659 16.16 -35.62 27.05
N ALA A 660 15.46 -34.93 26.15
CA ALA A 660 14.98 -35.50 24.89
C ALA A 660 16.02 -35.30 23.76
N GLY A 661 16.81 -34.21 23.82
CA GLY A 661 17.93 -33.99 22.91
C GLY A 661 18.59 -32.63 23.06
N THR A 662 19.83 -32.51 22.59
CA THR A 662 20.54 -31.23 22.44
C THR A 662 20.79 -30.94 20.96
N GLY A 663 20.93 -29.67 20.60
CA GLY A 663 21.20 -29.31 19.21
C GLY A 663 21.78 -27.92 19.01
N THR A 664 22.05 -27.60 17.75
CA THR A 664 22.50 -26.28 17.32
C THR A 664 21.68 -25.82 16.11
N LEU A 665 21.23 -24.56 16.13
CA LEU A 665 20.52 -23.91 15.03
C LEU A 665 21.45 -23.01 14.22
N ALA A 666 21.24 -22.98 12.90
CA ALA A 666 21.67 -21.86 12.06
C ALA A 666 20.71 -20.67 12.23
N TYR A 667 21.19 -19.44 12.06
CA TYR A 667 20.30 -18.28 12.07
C TYR A 667 19.41 -18.28 10.82
N ASN A 668 18.10 -18.36 11.03
CA ASN A 668 17.08 -18.06 10.03
C ASN A 668 15.88 -17.41 10.72
N LYS A 669 15.41 -16.27 10.21
CA LYS A 669 14.17 -15.60 10.66
C LYS A 669 13.00 -15.78 9.69
N SER A 670 13.25 -16.27 8.49
CA SER A 670 12.24 -16.46 7.44
C SER A 670 11.63 -17.88 7.43
N ALA A 671 11.93 -18.69 8.45
CA ALA A 671 11.40 -20.04 8.57
C ALA A 671 11.34 -20.49 10.03
N TYR A 672 10.34 -21.31 10.34
CA TYR A 672 10.29 -22.12 11.55
C TYR A 672 11.40 -23.19 11.51
N LEU A 673 12.31 -23.13 12.48
CA LEU A 673 13.40 -24.08 12.63
C LEU A 673 12.99 -25.19 13.57
N PRO A 674 13.09 -26.48 13.18
CA PRO A 674 12.83 -27.58 14.10
C PRO A 674 13.92 -27.65 15.18
N LEU A 675 13.51 -27.74 16.44
CA LEU A 675 14.38 -28.18 17.52
C LEU A 675 14.46 -29.71 17.45
N ALA A 676 15.63 -30.23 17.07
CA ALA A 676 15.88 -31.66 16.99
C ALA A 676 15.93 -32.28 18.39
N PHE A 677 15.14 -33.33 18.60
CA PHE A 677 15.16 -34.20 19.77
C PHE A 677 14.73 -35.62 19.38
N ASP A 678 14.92 -36.58 20.27
CA ASP A 678 14.47 -37.95 20.11
C ASP A 678 13.02 -38.08 20.61
N ALA A 679 12.07 -38.20 19.68
CA ALA A 679 10.64 -38.33 20.00
C ALA A 679 10.34 -39.54 20.90
N ALA A 680 11.11 -40.64 20.82
CA ALA A 680 10.94 -41.79 21.71
C ALA A 680 11.31 -41.47 23.17
N LYS A 681 12.08 -40.39 23.42
CA LYS A 681 12.36 -39.88 24.76
C LYS A 681 11.32 -38.85 25.23
N ALA A 682 10.54 -38.25 24.34
CA ALA A 682 9.59 -37.17 24.63
C ALA A 682 8.12 -37.63 24.78
N LYS A 683 7.91 -38.91 25.09
CA LYS A 683 6.61 -39.51 25.47
C LYS A 683 6.12 -39.07 26.84
N ASP A 684 4.80 -39.12 27.04
CA ASP A 684 4.10 -38.81 28.30
C ASP A 684 4.48 -37.42 28.90
N ALA A 685 4.79 -36.46 28.02
CA ALA A 685 5.28 -35.15 28.40
C ALA A 685 4.11 -34.21 28.73
N GLN A 686 4.03 -33.74 29.97
CA GLN A 686 3.09 -32.68 30.38
C GLN A 686 3.80 -31.36 30.68
N CYS A 687 5.11 -31.43 30.94
CA CYS A 687 6.03 -30.31 31.07
C CYS A 687 7.08 -30.38 29.97
N VAL A 688 7.26 -29.27 29.24
CA VAL A 688 8.26 -29.14 28.17
C VAL A 688 9.18 -27.98 28.51
N LYS A 689 10.50 -28.19 28.49
CA LYS A 689 11.51 -27.16 28.73
C LYS A 689 12.47 -27.05 27.56
N ILE A 690 12.64 -25.83 27.06
CA ILE A 690 13.70 -25.47 26.12
C ILE A 690 14.74 -24.68 26.91
N HIS A 691 15.94 -25.24 27.05
CA HIS A 691 17.08 -24.61 27.71
C HIS A 691 18.03 -24.06 26.66
N VAL A 692 18.02 -22.74 26.47
CA VAL A 692 18.89 -22.05 25.50
C VAL A 692 20.23 -21.72 26.17
N THR A 693 21.30 -22.35 25.66
CA THR A 693 22.67 -22.28 26.18
C THR A 693 23.62 -21.45 25.31
N GLY A 694 23.10 -20.83 24.25
CA GLY A 694 23.86 -19.90 23.42
C GLY A 694 23.01 -19.30 22.30
N GLU A 695 23.41 -18.11 21.85
CA GLU A 695 22.72 -17.32 20.82
C GLU A 695 23.62 -17.02 19.61
N GLN A 696 23.08 -16.41 18.56
CA GLN A 696 23.75 -16.30 17.26
C GLN A 696 24.92 -15.30 17.24
N THR A 697 24.91 -14.28 18.09
CA THR A 697 25.95 -13.23 18.16
C THR A 697 26.92 -13.43 19.34
N ALA A 698 27.56 -12.35 19.82
CA ALA A 698 28.43 -12.34 21.00
C ALA A 698 27.72 -11.81 22.26
N SER A 699 26.39 -11.74 22.22
CA SER A 699 25.54 -11.43 23.35
C SER A 699 25.29 -12.67 24.21
N VAL A 700 24.40 -12.53 25.18
CA VAL A 700 24.08 -13.53 26.21
C VAL A 700 22.57 -13.66 26.44
N ASN A 701 21.77 -13.28 25.43
CA ASN A 701 20.31 -13.15 25.48
C ASN A 701 19.60 -14.34 24.80
N ALA A 702 18.29 -14.45 24.99
CA ALA A 702 17.41 -15.32 24.21
C ALA A 702 16.15 -14.56 23.78
N ALA A 703 15.60 -14.87 22.61
CA ALA A 703 14.37 -14.29 22.09
C ALA A 703 13.70 -15.21 21.06
N ALA A 704 12.37 -15.22 21.03
CA ALA A 704 11.55 -16.05 20.14
C ALA A 704 10.32 -15.27 19.71
N ALA A 705 10.02 -15.24 18.40
CA ALA A 705 8.73 -14.77 17.90
C ALA A 705 7.64 -15.79 18.18
N GLU A 706 7.91 -17.07 17.89
CA GLU A 706 6.94 -18.15 18.07
C GLU A 706 7.66 -19.47 18.41
N ILE A 707 7.02 -20.26 19.28
CA ILE A 707 7.40 -21.62 19.64
C ILE A 707 6.14 -22.48 19.51
N ARG A 708 6.18 -23.52 18.68
CA ARG A 708 5.04 -24.42 18.44
C ARG A 708 5.42 -25.84 18.84
N LEU A 709 4.51 -26.52 19.52
CA LEU A 709 4.64 -27.89 19.99
C LEU A 709 3.74 -28.80 19.16
N TYR A 710 4.20 -30.01 18.86
CA TYR A 710 3.47 -30.98 18.05
C TYR A 710 3.59 -32.35 18.69
N GLY A 711 2.49 -33.10 18.71
CA GLY A 711 2.37 -34.42 19.32
C GLY A 711 0.93 -34.86 19.45
N GLU A 712 0.74 -36.15 19.77
CA GLU A 712 -0.58 -36.73 20.06
C GLU A 712 -0.75 -36.87 21.57
N GLN A 713 -1.99 -36.83 22.07
CA GLN A 713 -2.25 -36.98 23.51
C GLN A 713 -1.92 -38.41 23.95
N SER A 714 -1.04 -38.58 24.94
CA SER A 714 -0.54 -39.89 25.35
C SER A 714 -1.66 -40.77 25.92
N GLY A 715 -1.64 -42.05 25.58
CA GLY A 715 -2.64 -43.02 26.01
C GLY A 715 -3.94 -43.04 25.20
N ILE A 716 -4.13 -42.09 24.27
CA ILE A 716 -5.21 -42.11 23.28
C ILE A 716 -4.61 -42.57 21.94
N PRO A 717 -5.10 -43.66 21.30
CA PRO A 717 -4.65 -44.06 19.97
C PRO A 717 -4.91 -42.97 18.93
N SER A 718 -4.03 -42.81 17.93
CA SER A 718 -4.20 -41.79 16.87
C SER A 718 -5.52 -41.90 16.07
N THR A 719 -6.18 -43.07 16.11
CA THR A 719 -7.49 -43.35 15.52
C THR A 719 -8.69 -42.93 16.39
N GLU A 720 -8.46 -42.36 17.58
CA GLU A 720 -9.50 -41.79 18.46
C GLU A 720 -9.48 -40.25 18.47
N LEU A 721 -8.42 -39.61 17.93
CA LEU A 721 -8.27 -38.14 17.86
C LEU A 721 -8.75 -37.54 16.53
N GLU A 722 -8.65 -38.27 15.43
CA GLU A 722 -9.68 -38.10 14.38
C GLU A 722 -10.90 -38.90 14.84
N PRO A 723 -12.06 -38.28 15.06
CA PRO A 723 -13.29 -39.04 15.21
C PRO A 723 -13.52 -39.81 13.92
N ALA A 724 -13.35 -41.14 13.97
CA ALA A 724 -13.70 -42.01 12.87
C ALA A 724 -15.11 -41.65 12.39
N ILE A 725 -15.28 -41.37 11.10
CA ILE A 725 -16.57 -40.99 10.53
C ILE A 725 -17.57 -42.10 10.84
N VAL A 726 -18.46 -41.84 11.81
CA VAL A 726 -19.36 -42.87 12.38
C VAL A 726 -20.54 -43.12 11.42
N SER A 727 -20.79 -42.16 10.53
CA SER A 727 -21.74 -42.25 9.43
C SER A 727 -21.32 -41.36 8.27
N ASP A 728 -21.64 -41.77 7.04
CA ASP A 728 -21.44 -40.94 5.82
C ASP A 728 -22.34 -39.68 5.80
N GLY A 729 -23.18 -39.48 6.82
CA GLY A 729 -24.34 -38.59 6.78
C GLY A 729 -25.24 -38.85 5.56
N LYS A 730 -26.27 -38.02 5.39
CA LYS A 730 -26.95 -37.80 4.11
C LYS A 730 -27.44 -36.37 4.06
N VAL A 731 -27.24 -35.69 2.93
CA VAL A 731 -27.89 -34.41 2.65
C VAL A 731 -28.87 -34.56 1.49
N GLU A 732 -30.13 -34.28 1.78
CA GLU A 732 -31.22 -34.19 0.81
C GLU A 732 -31.60 -32.72 0.61
N LEU A 733 -31.83 -32.33 -0.63
CA LEU A 733 -32.30 -31.01 -1.01
C LEU A 733 -33.75 -31.13 -1.50
N ASP A 734 -34.63 -30.22 -1.08
CA ASP A 734 -36.03 -30.22 -1.53
C ASP A 734 -36.16 -30.05 -3.06
N LYS A 735 -35.16 -29.41 -3.68
CA LYS A 735 -35.07 -29.17 -5.13
C LYS A 735 -33.63 -29.38 -5.61
N LYS A 736 -33.48 -29.89 -6.83
CA LYS A 736 -32.17 -29.96 -7.53
C LYS A 736 -31.83 -28.69 -8.31
N THR A 737 -32.80 -27.81 -8.51
CA THR A 737 -32.65 -26.52 -9.18
C THR A 737 -33.44 -25.47 -8.40
N VAL A 738 -32.85 -24.29 -8.19
CA VAL A 738 -33.46 -23.17 -7.46
C VAL A 738 -33.14 -21.86 -8.19
N GLU A 739 -34.03 -20.87 -8.09
CA GLU A 739 -33.79 -19.54 -8.68
C GLU A 739 -33.20 -18.58 -7.64
N GLN A 740 -32.43 -17.59 -8.08
CA GLN A 740 -32.04 -16.44 -7.26
C GLN A 740 -33.28 -15.82 -6.57
N GLY A 741 -33.15 -15.43 -5.30
CA GLY A 741 -34.26 -14.93 -4.48
C GLY A 741 -35.25 -15.99 -3.98
N SER A 742 -35.21 -17.23 -4.48
CA SER A 742 -36.02 -18.34 -3.98
C SER A 742 -35.37 -19.08 -2.81
N THR A 743 -36.14 -19.92 -2.13
CA THR A 743 -35.65 -20.76 -1.03
C THR A 743 -35.29 -22.18 -1.44
N LEU A 744 -34.18 -22.67 -0.90
CA LEU A 744 -33.72 -24.06 -0.92
C LEU A 744 -33.78 -24.63 0.50
N THR A 745 -34.37 -25.80 0.70
CA THR A 745 -34.38 -26.50 1.99
C THR A 745 -33.40 -27.65 1.99
N ILE A 746 -32.42 -27.55 2.88
CA ILE A 746 -31.33 -28.48 3.11
C ILE A 746 -31.69 -29.37 4.30
N THR A 747 -31.74 -30.68 4.07
CA THR A 747 -32.07 -31.69 5.09
C THR A 747 -30.88 -32.63 5.30
N GLY A 748 -30.20 -32.50 6.43
CA GLY A 748 -29.24 -33.48 6.93
C GLY A 748 -29.94 -34.62 7.67
N LYS A 749 -29.52 -35.86 7.42
CA LYS A 749 -29.95 -37.09 8.12
C LYS A 749 -28.74 -37.94 8.46
N ASP A 750 -28.92 -38.87 9.40
CA ASP A 750 -27.94 -39.87 9.82
C ASP A 750 -26.64 -39.28 10.42
N PHE A 751 -26.60 -37.98 10.75
CA PHE A 751 -25.49 -37.33 11.47
C PHE A 751 -25.40 -37.85 12.91
N ALA A 752 -24.27 -37.66 13.60
CA ALA A 752 -24.14 -38.06 14.99
C ALA A 752 -25.07 -37.22 15.90
N PRO A 753 -25.88 -37.83 16.79
CA PRO A 753 -26.82 -37.09 17.64
C PRO A 753 -26.15 -35.97 18.45
N LYS A 754 -26.72 -34.76 18.38
CA LYS A 754 -26.21 -33.54 19.05
C LYS A 754 -24.81 -33.07 18.61
N GLU A 755 -24.22 -33.62 17.54
CA GLU A 755 -22.91 -33.16 17.09
C GLU A 755 -22.95 -31.70 16.62
N ALA A 756 -21.81 -31.01 16.72
CA ALA A 756 -21.66 -29.68 16.13
C ALA A 756 -21.59 -29.82 14.60
N VAL A 757 -22.35 -29.00 13.88
CA VAL A 757 -22.46 -29.05 12.41
C VAL A 757 -22.44 -27.65 11.79
N LYS A 758 -21.80 -27.56 10.63
CA LYS A 758 -21.74 -26.39 9.77
C LYS A 758 -22.29 -26.72 8.39
N VAL A 759 -23.28 -25.97 7.93
CA VAL A 759 -23.86 -26.08 6.59
C VAL A 759 -23.29 -24.96 5.72
N THR A 760 -22.57 -25.33 4.66
CA THR A 760 -21.90 -24.41 3.74
C THR A 760 -22.39 -24.64 2.31
N VAL A 761 -22.62 -23.57 1.56
CA VAL A 761 -22.82 -23.63 0.11
C VAL A 761 -21.52 -23.20 -0.56
N HIS A 762 -20.98 -24.05 -1.42
CA HIS A 762 -19.70 -23.83 -2.09
C HIS A 762 -19.91 -23.23 -3.48
N SER A 763 -19.69 -21.92 -3.59
CA SER A 763 -19.43 -21.18 -4.82
C SER A 763 -18.23 -20.25 -4.58
N ASP A 764 -18.47 -19.14 -3.88
CA ASP A 764 -17.67 -18.71 -2.75
C ASP A 764 -18.33 -19.27 -1.46
N PRO A 765 -17.59 -19.62 -0.39
CA PRO A 765 -18.19 -20.33 0.76
C PRO A 765 -19.19 -19.48 1.56
N VAL A 766 -20.49 -19.76 1.42
CA VAL A 766 -21.55 -19.13 2.23
C VAL A 766 -21.96 -20.06 3.37
N THR A 767 -21.74 -19.63 4.62
CA THR A 767 -22.23 -20.35 5.80
C THR A 767 -23.73 -20.13 5.96
N VAL A 768 -24.53 -21.17 5.74
CA VAL A 768 -25.99 -21.15 5.89
C VAL A 768 -26.41 -21.35 7.34
N PHE A 769 -25.68 -22.18 8.08
CA PHE A 769 -25.99 -22.52 9.46
C PHE A 769 -24.74 -23.03 10.19
N GLU A 770 -24.60 -22.63 11.45
CA GLU A 770 -23.73 -23.28 12.43
C GLU A 770 -24.58 -23.60 13.67
N GLY A 771 -24.41 -24.79 14.23
CA GLY A 771 -25.15 -25.22 15.40
C GLY A 771 -24.96 -26.70 15.69
N LYS A 772 -26.04 -27.39 16.09
CA LYS A 772 -26.00 -28.82 16.38
C LYS A 772 -27.06 -29.60 15.60
N ALA A 773 -26.77 -30.85 15.27
CA ALA A 773 -27.77 -31.82 14.87
C ALA A 773 -28.74 -32.11 16.02
N ASP A 774 -29.95 -32.60 15.73
CA ASP A 774 -30.92 -32.97 16.75
C ASP A 774 -30.57 -34.31 17.46
N ASP A 775 -31.42 -34.73 18.40
CA ASP A 775 -31.30 -35.97 19.18
C ASP A 775 -31.31 -37.26 18.33
N LYS A 776 -31.58 -37.15 17.01
CA LYS A 776 -31.64 -38.25 16.04
C LYS A 776 -30.67 -38.07 14.86
N GLY A 777 -29.78 -37.07 14.89
CA GLY A 777 -28.91 -36.78 13.74
C GLY A 777 -29.59 -36.02 12.60
N GLY A 778 -30.72 -35.37 12.87
CA GLY A 778 -31.46 -34.56 11.93
C GLY A 778 -31.02 -33.10 11.90
N ILE A 779 -30.98 -32.51 10.71
CA ILE A 779 -30.75 -31.08 10.48
C ILE A 779 -31.73 -30.64 9.40
N VAL A 780 -32.50 -29.56 9.62
CA VAL A 780 -33.30 -28.95 8.55
C VAL A 780 -33.06 -27.45 8.55
N LYS A 781 -32.66 -26.90 7.42
CA LYS A 781 -32.39 -25.46 7.23
C LYS A 781 -32.91 -25.00 5.88
N THR A 782 -33.70 -23.93 5.89
CA THR A 782 -34.11 -23.24 4.67
C THR A 782 -33.21 -22.02 4.47
N TRP A 783 -32.59 -21.96 3.29
CA TRP A 783 -31.72 -20.88 2.86
C TRP A 783 -32.40 -20.12 1.73
N THR A 784 -32.43 -18.79 1.81
CA THR A 784 -32.83 -17.93 0.68
C THR A 784 -31.60 -17.66 -0.17
N VAL A 785 -31.64 -18.05 -1.45
CA VAL A 785 -30.55 -17.80 -2.40
C VAL A 785 -30.45 -16.29 -2.64
N PRO A 786 -29.31 -15.63 -2.39
CA PRO A 786 -29.15 -14.21 -2.69
C PRO A 786 -29.47 -13.86 -4.15
N ALA A 787 -29.98 -12.65 -4.40
CA ALA A 787 -30.37 -12.20 -5.74
C ALA A 787 -29.18 -12.10 -6.72
N ASP A 788 -27.97 -11.91 -6.16
CA ASP A 788 -26.67 -11.81 -6.81
C ASP A 788 -25.85 -13.12 -6.76
N PHE A 789 -26.37 -14.18 -6.12
CA PHE A 789 -25.65 -15.44 -5.97
C PHE A 789 -25.32 -16.06 -7.34
N ALA A 790 -24.11 -16.56 -7.50
CA ALA A 790 -23.63 -17.08 -8.79
C ALA A 790 -24.58 -18.12 -9.40
N VAL A 791 -24.83 -18.03 -10.71
CA VAL A 791 -25.62 -19.03 -11.44
C VAL A 791 -24.74 -20.22 -11.86
N GLY A 792 -25.33 -21.40 -11.98
CA GLY A 792 -24.64 -22.65 -12.35
C GLY A 792 -24.76 -23.74 -11.29
N THR A 793 -23.89 -24.76 -11.37
CA THR A 793 -23.89 -25.91 -10.45
C THR A 793 -23.08 -25.59 -9.19
N HIS A 794 -23.68 -25.84 -8.03
CA HIS A 794 -23.11 -25.61 -6.71
C HIS A 794 -23.23 -26.86 -5.82
N THR A 795 -22.44 -26.91 -4.76
CA THR A 795 -22.49 -27.98 -3.77
C THR A 795 -22.93 -27.42 -2.41
N VAL A 796 -23.97 -28.01 -1.82
CA VAL A 796 -24.22 -27.89 -0.38
C VAL A 796 -23.39 -28.96 0.32
N ARG A 797 -22.64 -28.57 1.35
CA ARG A 797 -21.87 -29.46 2.22
C ARG A 797 -22.29 -29.25 3.66
N ILE A 798 -22.44 -30.33 4.40
CA ILE A 798 -22.63 -30.32 5.85
C ILE A 798 -21.40 -30.97 6.46
N ASP A 799 -20.60 -30.19 7.18
CA ASP A 799 -19.44 -30.65 7.95
C ASP A 799 -19.86 -30.77 9.42
N GLY A 800 -19.94 -32.00 9.91
CA GLY A 800 -20.09 -32.33 11.32
C GLY A 800 -18.74 -32.64 11.98
N ALA A 801 -18.74 -32.69 13.30
CA ALA A 801 -17.58 -33.10 14.08
C ALA A 801 -17.25 -34.59 13.91
N TYR A 802 -18.20 -35.45 13.52
CA TYR A 802 -18.09 -36.91 13.40
C TYR A 802 -18.70 -37.47 12.09
N SER A 803 -19.22 -36.62 11.21
CA SER A 803 -19.93 -37.00 9.97
C SER A 803 -19.85 -35.87 8.93
N ALA A 804 -19.82 -36.18 7.63
CA ALA A 804 -19.86 -35.15 6.59
C ALA A 804 -20.58 -35.63 5.33
N ALA A 805 -21.44 -34.80 4.73
CA ALA A 805 -22.19 -35.14 3.52
C ALA A 805 -22.33 -33.96 2.55
N GLU A 806 -22.37 -34.24 1.24
CA GLU A 806 -22.57 -33.22 0.20
C GLU A 806 -23.65 -33.57 -0.84
N ALA A 807 -24.31 -32.56 -1.40
CA ALA A 807 -25.26 -32.67 -2.51
C ALA A 807 -25.12 -31.51 -3.48
N LYS A 808 -25.25 -31.80 -4.78
CA LYS A 808 -25.18 -30.81 -5.86
C LYS A 808 -26.57 -30.32 -6.26
N PHE A 809 -26.65 -29.03 -6.58
CA PHE A 809 -27.84 -28.36 -7.11
C PHE A 809 -27.45 -27.27 -8.11
N GLU A 810 -28.43 -26.77 -8.86
CA GLU A 810 -28.27 -25.75 -9.89
C GLU A 810 -28.96 -24.45 -9.45
N VAL A 811 -28.26 -23.31 -9.48
CA VAL A 811 -28.85 -21.98 -9.33
C VAL A 811 -29.10 -21.37 -10.70
N LYS A 812 -30.35 -20.93 -10.94
CA LYS A 812 -30.77 -20.20 -12.15
C LYS A 812 -31.01 -18.73 -11.85
N LYS A 813 -30.82 -17.89 -12.87
CA LYS A 813 -31.24 -16.49 -12.82
C LYS A 813 -32.76 -16.45 -12.61
N ALA A 814 -33.23 -15.61 -11.69
CA ALA A 814 -34.66 -15.37 -11.57
C ALA A 814 -35.21 -14.81 -12.89
N PRO A 815 -36.44 -15.19 -13.30
CA PRO A 815 -37.09 -14.57 -14.46
C PRO A 815 -37.22 -13.07 -14.24
N GLU A 816 -36.77 -12.30 -15.23
CA GLU A 816 -36.82 -10.84 -15.20
C GLU A 816 -38.29 -10.40 -15.21
N ALA A 817 -38.73 -9.72 -14.15
CA ALA A 817 -40.11 -9.28 -14.05
C ALA A 817 -40.43 -8.31 -15.21
N GLU A 818 -41.47 -8.60 -15.99
CA GLU A 818 -41.89 -7.72 -17.07
C GLU A 818 -42.13 -6.31 -16.51
N PRO A 819 -41.63 -5.25 -17.19
CA PRO A 819 -41.77 -3.89 -16.70
C PRO A 819 -43.25 -3.51 -16.65
N THR A 820 -43.78 -3.35 -15.43
CA THR A 820 -45.16 -2.93 -15.21
C THR A 820 -45.38 -1.55 -15.81
N LYS A 821 -46.19 -1.53 -16.88
CA LYS A 821 -46.58 -0.31 -17.58
C LYS A 821 -47.23 0.67 -16.59
N PRO A 822 -46.76 1.92 -16.48
CA PRO A 822 -47.35 2.87 -15.54
C PRO A 822 -48.77 3.26 -16.00
N GLU A 823 -49.75 3.01 -15.14
CA GLU A 823 -51.14 3.42 -15.35
C GLU A 823 -51.30 4.91 -14.97
N PRO A 824 -52.13 5.72 -15.67
CA PRO A 824 -52.11 7.16 -15.50
C PRO A 824 -52.88 7.59 -14.25
N THR A 825 -52.29 8.48 -13.46
CA THR A 825 -52.93 9.08 -12.29
C THR A 825 -54.06 10.03 -12.68
N LYS A 826 -55.22 9.88 -12.03
CA LYS A 826 -56.28 10.91 -11.94
C LYS A 826 -57.04 10.80 -10.61
N PRO A 827 -57.83 11.83 -10.20
CA PRO A 827 -57.79 12.31 -8.81
C PRO A 827 -58.77 11.56 -7.91
N GLY A 828 -58.45 11.47 -6.62
CA GLY A 828 -59.28 10.75 -5.66
C GLY A 828 -60.51 11.54 -5.17
N VAL A 829 -61.36 10.86 -4.39
CA VAL A 829 -61.86 11.28 -3.06
C VAL A 829 -62.78 10.21 -2.43
N SER A 830 -62.66 10.07 -1.10
CA SER A 830 -63.57 9.46 -0.11
C SER A 830 -64.03 7.99 -0.22
N THR A 831 -63.97 7.35 0.95
CA THR A 831 -64.73 6.17 1.36
C THR A 831 -66.25 6.34 1.22
N GLY A 832 -66.92 5.36 0.61
CA GLY A 832 -68.38 5.21 0.55
C GLY A 832 -68.73 3.72 0.40
N SER A 833 -69.84 3.28 1.00
CA SER A 833 -70.12 1.86 1.27
C SER A 833 -71.06 1.18 0.26
N ALA A 834 -71.03 -0.16 0.31
CA ALA A 834 -72.09 -1.13 -0.02
C ALA A 834 -72.36 -1.55 -1.49
N ASP A 835 -72.45 -2.87 -1.62
CA ASP A 835 -73.32 -3.71 -2.47
C ASP A 835 -73.39 -3.56 -4.00
N GLY A 836 -73.55 -4.72 -4.66
CA GLY A 836 -74.35 -4.82 -5.88
C GLY A 836 -73.68 -5.41 -7.12
N GLY A 837 -73.52 -6.73 -7.14
CA GLY A 837 -73.87 -7.67 -8.23
C GLY A 837 -73.79 -7.32 -9.73
N THR A 838 -73.51 -8.39 -10.51
CA THR A 838 -73.85 -8.62 -11.93
C THR A 838 -73.23 -7.66 -12.97
N SER A 839 -72.26 -8.06 -13.82
CA SER A 839 -72.16 -9.17 -14.80
C SER A 839 -72.77 -8.87 -16.18
N THR A 840 -72.21 -9.52 -17.21
CA THR A 840 -72.60 -9.53 -18.64
C THR A 840 -72.14 -8.28 -19.40
N ASN A 841 -71.23 -8.42 -20.39
CA ASN A 841 -71.44 -8.82 -21.80
C ASN A 841 -71.56 -7.55 -22.69
N SER A 842 -71.20 -7.55 -23.97
CA SER A 842 -70.50 -8.53 -24.83
C SER A 842 -70.07 -7.80 -26.11
N ASP A 843 -69.50 -8.56 -27.05
CA ASP A 843 -69.52 -8.27 -28.49
C ASP A 843 -68.64 -7.11 -29.03
N GLN A 844 -68.24 -7.13 -30.29
CA GLN A 844 -67.72 -8.17 -31.20
C GLN A 844 -67.47 -7.44 -32.54
N LEU A 845 -66.42 -7.86 -33.23
CA LEU A 845 -66.27 -7.85 -34.69
C LEU A 845 -66.11 -6.52 -35.48
N GLU A 846 -64.95 -6.46 -36.14
CA GLU A 846 -64.73 -6.12 -37.56
C GLU A 846 -65.05 -4.73 -38.13
N GLY A 847 -64.06 -4.15 -38.84
CA GLY A 847 -64.31 -2.96 -39.67
C GLY A 847 -63.11 -2.28 -40.32
N LYS A 848 -62.53 -2.91 -41.36
CA LYS A 848 -61.79 -2.30 -42.48
C LYS A 848 -60.72 -1.20 -42.24
N VAL A 849 -59.51 -1.59 -42.64
CA VAL A 849 -58.47 -0.79 -43.32
C VAL A 849 -59.01 0.39 -44.16
N ILE A 850 -58.51 1.60 -43.88
CA ILE A 850 -58.22 2.65 -44.87
C ILE A 850 -56.85 3.26 -44.51
N ILE A 851 -55.94 3.34 -45.49
CA ILE A 851 -54.61 3.98 -45.35
C ILE A 851 -54.55 5.17 -46.33
N PRO A 852 -54.14 6.36 -45.85
CA PRO A 852 -53.36 7.32 -46.62
C PRO A 852 -51.93 7.40 -46.04
N ALA A 853 -50.90 6.91 -46.73
CA ALA A 853 -50.25 7.55 -47.88
C ALA A 853 -49.54 8.87 -47.51
N ILE A 854 -48.25 8.76 -47.14
CA ILE A 854 -47.28 9.86 -47.08
C ILE A 854 -46.33 9.67 -48.28
N PRO A 855 -45.97 10.72 -49.04
CA PRO A 855 -45.24 10.56 -50.30
C PRO A 855 -43.74 10.29 -50.11
N LEU A 856 -43.22 9.34 -50.89
CA LEU A 856 -41.83 9.25 -51.34
C LEU A 856 -41.74 10.05 -52.67
N GLU A 857 -40.67 10.76 -53.02
CA GLU A 857 -39.32 10.33 -53.43
C GLU A 857 -38.48 11.61 -53.76
N PRO A 858 -37.18 11.59 -54.18
CA PRO A 858 -36.33 10.43 -54.53
C PRO A 858 -34.94 10.39 -53.87
N ALA A 859 -34.26 9.26 -54.05
CA ALA A 859 -32.84 9.10 -53.82
C ALA A 859 -31.98 9.84 -54.88
N ILE A 860 -30.78 10.28 -54.49
CA ILE A 860 -29.74 10.74 -55.43
C ILE A 860 -28.47 9.92 -55.18
N THR A 861 -27.89 9.39 -56.25
CA THR A 861 -26.71 8.53 -56.26
C THR A 861 -25.40 9.30 -56.02
N PRO A 862 -24.37 8.67 -55.43
CA PRO A 862 -23.04 9.26 -55.38
C PRO A 862 -22.37 9.23 -56.76
N LYS A 863 -21.82 10.37 -57.20
CA LYS A 863 -20.93 10.47 -58.38
C LYS A 863 -19.45 10.42 -57.97
N PRO A 864 -18.55 9.99 -58.86
CA PRO A 864 -17.15 9.69 -58.52
C PRO A 864 -16.26 10.94 -58.43
N ASN A 865 -15.16 10.80 -57.69
CA ASN A 865 -14.06 11.77 -57.64
C ASN A 865 -13.36 11.87 -59.02
N PRO A 866 -12.95 13.07 -59.47
CA PRO A 866 -12.12 13.22 -60.66
C PRO A 866 -10.66 12.83 -60.37
N THR A 867 -10.07 12.10 -61.31
CA THR A 867 -8.64 11.79 -61.39
C THR A 867 -7.89 12.92 -62.10
N GLU A 868 -6.65 13.21 -61.71
CA GLU A 868 -5.74 14.02 -62.53
C GLU A 868 -4.34 13.38 -62.58
N GLU A 869 -3.71 13.46 -63.77
CA GLU A 869 -2.55 12.64 -64.17
C GLU A 869 -1.19 13.36 -64.02
N PRO A 870 -0.04 12.64 -64.10
CA PRO A 870 1.25 13.15 -63.62
C PRO A 870 2.22 13.64 -64.70
N LYS A 871 3.13 14.58 -64.31
CA LYS A 871 4.53 14.87 -64.77
C LYS A 871 4.81 16.40 -64.87
N PRO A 872 6.08 16.87 -64.96
CA PRO A 872 7.36 16.12 -65.01
C PRO A 872 8.39 16.49 -63.92
N THR A 873 9.48 15.71 -63.87
CA THR A 873 10.71 15.97 -63.10
C THR A 873 11.66 16.87 -63.89
N GLU A 874 12.36 17.81 -63.23
CA GLU A 874 13.53 18.50 -63.80
C GLU A 874 14.60 18.80 -62.73
N GLU A 875 15.84 19.05 -63.15
CA GLU A 875 17.08 18.88 -62.36
C GLU A 875 17.47 20.07 -61.46
N PRO A 876 18.29 19.85 -60.41
CA PRO A 876 18.88 20.94 -59.63
C PRO A 876 20.10 21.58 -60.31
N LYS A 877 20.23 22.91 -60.19
CA LYS A 877 21.43 23.69 -60.55
C LYS A 877 21.81 24.67 -59.41
N PRO A 878 23.03 25.25 -59.41
CA PRO A 878 23.95 25.04 -58.29
C PRO A 878 24.13 26.27 -57.40
N THR A 879 24.77 26.07 -56.24
CA THR A 879 25.27 27.14 -55.39
C THR A 879 26.79 26.99 -55.20
N GLU A 880 27.53 28.09 -55.27
CA GLU A 880 29.00 28.13 -55.31
C GLU A 880 29.70 27.86 -53.96
N GLU A 881 30.95 27.41 -54.02
CA GLU A 881 31.87 27.27 -52.89
C GLU A 881 32.31 28.63 -52.29
N PRO A 882 32.78 28.60 -51.04
CA PRO A 882 34.08 29.23 -50.75
C PRO A 882 35.13 28.24 -50.20
N LYS A 883 36.40 28.57 -50.47
CA LYS A 883 37.61 27.74 -50.26
C LYS A 883 38.14 27.66 -48.81
N PRO A 884 39.07 26.73 -48.50
CA PRO A 884 39.48 26.36 -47.13
C PRO A 884 40.86 26.88 -46.68
N THR A 885 41.01 27.05 -45.36
CA THR A 885 42.20 26.93 -44.47
C THR A 885 41.72 27.24 -43.02
N GLU A 886 42.30 26.81 -41.90
CA GLU A 886 43.48 25.99 -41.54
C GLU A 886 43.25 25.45 -40.10
N GLU A 887 43.63 24.20 -39.77
CA GLU A 887 43.64 23.67 -38.38
C GLU A 887 45.04 23.13 -37.98
N PRO A 888 45.57 23.47 -36.79
CA PRO A 888 46.86 22.95 -36.32
C PRO A 888 46.76 21.68 -35.45
N VAL A 889 46.87 20.53 -36.11
CA VAL A 889 47.86 19.45 -35.83
C VAL A 889 48.35 19.21 -34.38
N VAL A 890 47.91 18.04 -33.82
CA VAL A 890 48.71 17.00 -33.09
C VAL A 890 49.07 17.29 -31.61
N GLU A 891 48.97 16.35 -30.64
CA GLU A 891 49.63 15.02 -30.61
C GLU A 891 48.93 13.95 -29.73
N ALA A 892 48.99 12.67 -30.18
CA ALA A 892 48.63 11.50 -29.38
C ALA A 892 49.47 10.26 -29.82
N PRO A 893 50.25 9.61 -28.92
CA PRO A 893 51.07 8.46 -29.30
C PRO A 893 50.38 7.08 -29.11
N ALA A 894 50.63 6.21 -30.09
CA ALA A 894 49.99 4.93 -30.39
C ALA A 894 50.06 3.80 -29.32
N PRO A 895 49.17 2.78 -29.41
CA PRO A 895 49.25 1.55 -28.62
C PRO A 895 50.31 0.56 -29.19
N LYS A 896 50.89 -0.26 -28.32
CA LYS A 896 51.65 -1.47 -28.71
C LYS A 896 51.17 -2.69 -27.94
N SER A 897 50.90 -3.76 -28.69
CA SER A 897 50.46 -5.07 -28.22
C SER A 897 51.62 -5.94 -27.71
N LYS A 898 51.30 -6.96 -26.88
CA LYS A 898 51.67 -8.38 -27.15
C LYS A 898 51.20 -9.37 -26.07
N LEU A 899 50.64 -10.50 -26.54
CA LEU A 899 50.71 -11.88 -25.98
C LEU A 899 50.11 -12.14 -24.57
N ALA A 900 49.62 -13.34 -24.22
CA ALA A 900 49.08 -14.50 -24.96
C ALA A 900 48.38 -15.45 -23.95
N HIS A 901 47.56 -16.40 -24.43
CA HIS A 901 46.87 -17.38 -23.58
C HIS A 901 47.78 -18.50 -23.03
N THR A 902 47.75 -18.68 -21.71
CA THR A 902 47.82 -19.92 -20.89
C THR A 902 47.10 -19.65 -19.55
N GLY A 903 46.72 -20.62 -18.71
CA GLY A 903 46.63 -22.06 -18.89
C GLY A 903 46.53 -22.84 -17.56
N MET A 904 45.48 -23.66 -17.39
CA MET A 904 45.27 -24.70 -16.35
C MET A 904 45.15 -24.32 -14.84
N SER A 905 43.99 -24.73 -14.29
CA SER A 905 43.73 -25.44 -13.00
C SER A 905 44.51 -25.17 -11.69
N ALA A 906 43.73 -24.87 -10.65
CA ALA A 906 43.61 -25.55 -9.34
C ALA A 906 44.82 -25.84 -8.40
N GLU A 907 44.51 -25.75 -7.10
CA GLU A 907 45.13 -26.38 -5.92
C GLU A 907 46.30 -25.73 -5.12
N THR A 908 45.91 -25.20 -3.95
CA THR A 908 46.45 -25.53 -2.59
C THR A 908 47.45 -24.57 -1.89
N TYR A 909 47.35 -24.59 -0.55
CA TYR A 909 48.07 -23.84 0.52
C TYR A 909 47.57 -22.39 0.78
N ALA A 910 46.93 -22.02 1.90
CA ALA A 910 46.94 -22.40 3.33
C ALA A 910 47.97 -21.64 4.21
N GLY A 911 47.46 -21.06 5.31
CA GLY A 911 48.23 -20.29 6.32
C GLY A 911 48.07 -18.76 6.18
N ALA A 912 47.76 -17.99 7.22
CA ALA A 912 47.34 -18.37 8.58
C ALA A 912 46.52 -17.23 9.21
N ALA A 913 45.58 -17.56 10.09
CA ALA A 913 44.92 -16.60 10.97
C ALA A 913 45.18 -17.01 12.43
N LEU A 914 45.89 -16.19 13.20
CA LEU A 914 45.83 -16.17 14.67
C LEU A 914 46.58 -14.94 15.24
N MET A 915 45.89 -14.11 16.03
CA MET A 915 46.26 -13.82 17.43
C MET A 915 45.15 -12.99 18.10
N THR A 916 45.00 -13.18 19.41
CA THR A 916 43.79 -12.81 20.15
C THR A 916 44.13 -12.28 21.56
N LEU A 917 43.38 -11.25 21.98
CA LEU A 917 42.98 -10.95 23.38
C LEU A 917 44.03 -10.51 24.42
N MET A 918 43.48 -10.04 25.56
CA MET A 918 44.09 -9.53 26.80
C MET A 918 44.50 -8.04 26.77
N ALA A 919 44.21 -7.20 27.77
CA ALA A 919 43.47 -7.39 29.03
C ALA A 919 42.80 -6.07 29.50
N GLY A 920 41.90 -6.16 30.49
CA GLY A 920 41.25 -5.01 31.12
C GLY A 920 41.81 -4.67 32.51
N ALA A 921 41.92 -3.36 32.78
CA ALA A 921 41.97 -2.69 34.09
C ALA A 921 43.05 -3.06 35.14
N ALA A 922 44.03 -2.16 35.33
CA ALA A 922 44.35 -1.61 36.67
C ALA A 922 45.24 -0.34 36.60
N LEU A 923 44.74 0.75 37.20
CA LEU A 923 45.44 1.82 37.94
C LEU A 923 46.67 2.61 37.39
N VAL A 924 46.67 3.90 37.78
CA VAL A 924 47.83 4.77 38.10
C VAL A 924 48.45 5.68 37.00
N THR A 925 47.90 6.90 36.95
CA THR A 925 48.61 8.17 37.29
C THR A 925 49.60 8.81 36.31
N LEU A 926 49.11 9.88 35.66
CA LEU A 926 49.75 11.19 35.36
C LEU A 926 51.04 11.30 34.50
N ARG A 927 51.02 12.38 33.68
CA ARG A 927 52.17 13.15 33.12
C ARG A 927 52.99 12.45 32.01
N ARG A 928 53.48 13.14 30.98
CA ARG A 928 53.30 14.53 30.49
C ARG A 928 53.78 14.59 29.02
N ARG A 929 53.29 15.59 28.27
CA ARG A 929 54.04 16.55 27.41
C ARG A 929 55.50 16.18 27.00
N GLN A 930 55.99 16.45 25.78
CA GLN A 930 55.50 17.31 24.69
C GLN A 930 56.36 17.10 23.44
N ALA A 931 55.76 17.05 22.25
CA ALA A 931 56.26 17.60 20.99
C ALA A 931 55.05 17.70 20.04
#